data_AF-A0A8D2QD04-F1
#
_entry.id   AF-A0A8D2QD04-F1
#
_cell.length_a   1.000
_cell.length_b   1.000
_cell.length_c   1.000
_cell.angle_alpha   90.00
_cell.angle_beta   90.00
_cell.angle_gamma   90.00
#
_symmetry.space_group_name_H-M   'P 1'
#
loop_
_entity.id
_entity.type
_entity.pdbx_description
1 polymer ?
#
loop_
_entity_poly.entity_id
_entity_poly.type
_entity_poly.pdbx_seq_one_letter_code
_entity_poly.pdbx_strand_id
1 'polypeptide(L)'
;MARMNVALQELGHAMPNYKRATLQDEEGPEPTGDGSTSPDSVEVGFRKGPGTLLSRLASRSQLELVLCAVAVSLALLLSVAVVTLAIQYRRDPSHSTCLTDACVRVASKILEALDTETDPCQDFYQYSCGGWIKRNPLPNGRSKWSTFNSIWDQNQAIMKHLLENTTFNSSSEAERKTQRYYLSCLKEQRIEELGSQPLMELIDKIGGWNITGSWNQTSFMEVLKSVSGTYRATPFFTVYVGADSKSSNSNIIQVDQSGLFLPSRDYYLNKTANERVLAAYLDYMVELGTLLGGTPEPTRLQMQQVLDFETQLANITVPQAERRDDEKIYHKMSIAELQVLAPAIDWLDYLSYALAPLELADTEPVVVYGDTYLQQVSELINDTDRSILNNYLIWNLVQKTASSLDQRFETAQERLLETLYGTRKSCTPRWQTCISNTDDTLGFALGSLFVKATFDRDSKAIAEEMISEIRAAFEVSLDQLDWMDEKTRQAAKEKADAIYDMIGFPDFILDNKELDDVYDGYEVSEDSFFQNMLNFYNFSAKVMADQLRKPPNRDQALNFGGIGVVMGHELTHAFDDQGREYDKEGNLRPWWQNSSLEAFKNRTACMTEQYGRYTVHSEKVNGRQTLGENIADNGGLKAAYNAYKSWLQKNGEEKRLPALGLTNHQLFFVGFAQVWCSVRTPESSHEGLVTDPHSPDKYRVIGTLSNSRDFVEHFGCPLGSPMNPGKHCEALSPKPGTMDKHITPGELLCLGSSLAFSGLFYYLYRRKSRVVARIQEAPKLQVDDNLPALVSAAEGRCLPYVALEGIVLPAQAALTSHYHEGLLGVIQKLQLKEHRLIWNSLARSWSESERVLSEQIYTVPFLLASPGPEAATQVSVDSPLQAVCLPLEMVYERFQQPSHGFRDLLGQYLIGEKPKGILETEEMLRVGAGLTGIGELSLQPDGSLHLQPPAQGGEFFLCLGDWQTVLAELESASGLWKGAALLCAAAGLAVLLHALCRAYRRSRPGQQPEEDKELDGEEGGDRAPEDSCVVCLSRPRECVLLGCGHICCCFRCFQALPTRLCPICRGPIDRVVPLYQA
;
A
#
# COMPACT_ATOMS: atom_id res chain seq x y z
N MET A 1 33.83 -20.21 -48.81
CA MET A 1 34.46 -20.51 -50.11
C MET A 1 33.97 -19.46 -51.11
N ALA A 2 34.85 -18.88 -51.95
CA ALA A 2 34.55 -18.02 -53.14
C ALA A 2 33.65 -16.78 -52.91
N ARG A 3 33.85 -15.58 -53.48
CA ARG A 3 34.86 -14.80 -54.25
C ARG A 3 34.52 -13.32 -53.88
N MET A 4 35.34 -12.26 -54.02
CA MET A 4 36.49 -11.96 -54.87
C MET A 4 37.29 -10.77 -54.26
N ASN A 5 38.55 -10.61 -54.65
CA ASN A 5 39.48 -9.54 -54.22
C ASN A 5 39.72 -8.48 -55.34
N VAL A 6 40.58 -7.48 -55.05
CA VAL A 6 41.28 -6.54 -55.99
C VAL A 6 40.44 -5.31 -56.39
N ALA A 7 40.92 -4.04 -56.43
CA ALA A 7 42.26 -3.43 -56.60
C ALA A 7 42.47 -2.25 -55.59
N LEU A 8 43.67 -1.91 -55.05
CA LEU A 8 44.88 -1.28 -55.64
C LEU A 8 44.61 0.07 -56.36
N GLN A 9 45.42 1.13 -56.34
CA GLN A 9 46.60 1.65 -55.61
C GLN A 9 47.01 2.97 -56.35
N GLU A 10 48.01 3.74 -55.87
CA GLU A 10 48.58 5.01 -56.43
C GLU A 10 47.85 6.31 -56.01
N LEU A 11 48.47 7.48 -55.75
CA LEU A 11 49.85 8.00 -55.56
C LEU A 11 49.71 9.39 -54.84
N GLY A 12 50.69 10.07 -54.23
CA GLY A 12 52.09 9.73 -53.89
C GLY A 12 52.94 10.98 -53.52
N HIS A 13 53.65 10.95 -52.37
CA HIS A 13 54.58 12.00 -51.84
C HIS A 13 53.90 13.31 -51.33
N ALA A 14 54.41 14.02 -50.31
CA ALA A 14 55.73 13.99 -49.66
C ALA A 14 55.67 14.14 -48.11
N MET A 15 56.73 13.70 -47.42
CA MET A 15 57.05 14.06 -46.02
C MET A 15 58.24 15.04 -45.98
N PRO A 16 58.42 15.76 -44.86
CA PRO A 16 59.63 15.46 -44.10
C PRO A 16 59.42 15.24 -42.59
N ASN A 17 60.05 14.16 -42.12
CA ASN A 17 60.52 13.83 -40.77
C ASN A 17 60.51 14.91 -39.67
N TYR A 18 60.14 14.49 -38.45
CA TYR A 18 61.08 14.55 -37.33
C TYR A 18 60.84 13.40 -36.32
N LYS A 19 61.89 12.68 -35.94
CA LYS A 19 61.91 11.66 -34.88
C LYS A 19 63.36 11.44 -34.41
N ARG A 20 63.50 10.88 -33.20
CA ARG A 20 64.75 10.48 -32.49
C ARG A 20 65.33 11.58 -31.57
N ALA A 21 65.86 11.35 -30.37
CA ALA A 21 65.68 10.40 -29.23
C ALA A 21 66.95 10.52 -28.34
N THR A 22 66.81 10.22 -27.04
CA THR A 22 67.85 9.67 -26.11
C THR A 22 69.10 10.48 -25.73
N LEU A 23 69.69 10.03 -24.58
CA LEU A 23 71.00 10.32 -23.98
C LEU A 23 71.05 11.56 -23.06
N GLN A 24 71.92 11.68 -22.05
CA GLN A 24 72.55 10.81 -21.02
C GLN A 24 73.56 11.72 -20.26
N ASP A 25 73.84 11.41 -19.00
CA ASP A 25 74.92 11.80 -18.07
C ASP A 25 76.09 12.73 -18.50
N GLU A 26 76.58 13.60 -17.58
CA GLU A 26 78.02 13.70 -17.20
C GLU A 26 78.29 14.57 -15.92
N GLU A 27 79.54 14.57 -15.44
CA GLU A 27 79.97 14.77 -14.03
C GLU A 27 80.57 16.15 -13.64
N GLY A 28 80.57 16.43 -12.31
CA GLY A 28 81.76 16.87 -11.53
C GLY A 28 82.05 18.37 -11.34
N PRO A 29 82.99 18.78 -10.43
CA PRO A 29 83.79 18.00 -9.46
C PRO A 29 83.78 18.54 -7.98
N GLU A 30 84.50 17.87 -7.06
CA GLU A 30 84.80 18.34 -5.68
C GLU A 30 85.90 19.44 -5.61
N PRO A 31 86.24 19.96 -4.40
CA PRO A 31 87.39 19.36 -3.69
C PRO A 31 87.34 19.32 -2.13
N THR A 32 87.65 18.15 -1.56
CA THR A 32 88.55 17.86 -0.40
C THR A 32 88.53 18.69 0.90
N GLY A 33 88.51 17.99 2.07
CA GLY A 33 89.24 18.43 3.27
C GLY A 33 88.72 17.94 4.64
N ASP A 34 89.53 17.12 5.31
CA ASP A 34 89.54 16.67 6.74
C ASP A 34 88.72 17.47 7.80
N GLY A 35 88.26 16.88 8.92
CA GLY A 35 88.48 15.54 9.46
C GLY A 35 87.92 15.38 10.89
N SER A 36 88.18 14.20 11.48
CA SER A 36 87.83 13.73 12.84
C SER A 36 87.49 14.74 13.96
N THR A 37 86.44 14.46 14.76
CA THR A 37 86.58 13.99 16.18
C THR A 37 85.25 13.54 16.79
N SER A 38 85.32 12.75 17.87
CA SER A 38 84.19 12.12 18.58
C SER A 38 83.85 12.90 19.87
N PRO A 39 82.93 12.44 20.75
CA PRO A 39 81.98 13.33 21.44
C PRO A 39 82.49 13.78 22.81
N ASP A 40 81.78 14.73 23.45
CA ASP A 40 81.80 14.78 24.91
C ASP A 40 80.61 15.46 25.61
N SER A 41 80.43 15.08 26.87
CA SER A 41 79.59 15.69 27.91
C SER A 41 78.05 15.73 27.71
N VAL A 42 77.42 14.64 28.17
CA VAL A 42 76.11 14.74 28.86
C VAL A 42 76.31 15.53 30.16
N GLU A 43 75.44 16.50 30.45
CA GLU A 43 75.15 16.84 31.85
C GLU A 43 73.64 17.09 32.07
N VAL A 44 73.14 16.66 33.23
CA VAL A 44 71.72 16.38 33.47
C VAL A 44 71.07 17.48 34.31
N GLY A 45 70.07 18.17 33.73
CA GLY A 45 69.34 19.27 34.38
C GLY A 45 67.84 18.99 34.57
N PHE A 46 67.47 18.03 35.42
CA PHE A 46 66.05 17.82 35.78
C PHE A 46 65.50 18.99 36.62
N ARG A 47 64.57 19.79 36.07
CA ARG A 47 63.59 20.55 36.87
C ARG A 47 62.21 20.61 36.20
N LYS A 48 61.24 19.94 36.82
CA LYS A 48 59.81 20.08 36.48
C LYS A 48 59.30 21.45 36.95
N GLY A 49 58.48 22.09 36.11
CA GLY A 49 57.66 23.25 36.47
C GLY A 49 56.51 23.41 35.46
N PRO A 50 55.25 23.54 35.88
CA PRO A 50 54.10 23.62 34.97
C PRO A 50 54.00 25.02 34.35
N GLY A 51 54.68 25.22 33.21
CA GLY A 51 54.58 26.45 32.43
C GLY A 51 53.21 26.57 31.73
N THR A 52 52.45 27.61 32.06
CA THR A 52 51.14 27.89 31.45
C THR A 52 51.27 28.20 29.96
N LEU A 53 50.36 27.62 29.15
CA LEU A 53 50.38 27.68 27.68
C LEU A 53 50.41 29.11 27.11
N LEU A 54 49.89 30.09 27.87
CA LEU A 54 49.78 31.50 27.50
C LEU A 54 51.13 32.25 27.47
N SER A 55 52.21 31.68 28.04
CA SER A 55 53.54 32.31 28.05
C SER A 55 54.32 32.17 26.73
N ARG A 56 53.89 31.29 25.81
CA ARG A 56 54.56 31.05 24.51
C ARG A 56 54.06 31.93 23.35
N LEU A 57 53.12 32.85 23.58
CA LEU A 57 52.58 33.75 22.56
C LEU A 57 53.34 35.08 22.43
N ALA A 58 54.25 35.40 23.35
CA ALA A 58 54.94 36.70 23.42
C ALA A 58 56.28 36.78 22.66
N SER A 59 56.66 35.76 21.88
CA SER A 59 57.92 35.71 21.11
C SER A 59 57.74 35.28 19.65
N ARG A 60 56.52 35.36 19.13
CA ARG A 60 56.22 35.10 17.70
C ARG A 60 56.39 36.37 16.88
N SER A 61 56.99 36.25 15.70
CA SER A 61 57.27 37.42 14.85
C SER A 61 55.97 38.02 14.30
N GLN A 62 55.99 39.29 13.91
CA GLN A 62 54.85 39.96 13.24
C GLN A 62 54.36 39.14 12.02
N LEU A 63 55.28 38.48 11.30
CA LEU A 63 54.97 37.62 10.17
C LEU A 63 54.14 36.40 10.57
N GLU A 64 54.44 35.75 11.70
CA GLU A 64 53.71 34.57 12.19
C GLU A 64 52.29 34.92 12.66
N LEU A 65 52.10 36.09 13.27
CA LEU A 65 50.76 36.57 13.64
C LEU A 65 49.90 36.89 12.40
N VAL A 66 50.49 37.51 11.38
CA VAL A 66 49.81 37.76 10.09
C VAL A 66 49.49 36.43 9.37
N LEU A 67 50.43 35.49 9.33
CA LEU A 67 50.21 34.17 8.72
C LEU A 67 49.14 33.37 9.47
N CYS A 68 49.11 33.39 10.81
CA CYS A 68 48.02 32.79 11.59
C CYS A 68 46.67 33.48 11.31
N ALA A 69 46.62 34.80 11.24
CA ALA A 69 45.39 35.52 10.91
C ALA A 69 44.87 35.17 9.51
N VAL A 70 45.75 35.17 8.50
CA VAL A 70 45.43 34.78 7.11
C VAL A 70 44.99 33.32 7.02
N ALA A 71 45.66 32.39 7.72
CA ALA A 71 45.27 30.99 7.77
C ALA A 71 43.90 30.78 8.43
N VAL A 72 43.59 31.51 9.52
CA VAL A 72 42.27 31.49 10.16
C VAL A 72 41.20 32.09 9.25
N SER A 73 41.47 33.21 8.57
CA SER A 73 40.54 33.79 7.59
C SER A 73 40.28 32.87 6.39
N LEU A 74 41.32 32.20 5.87
CA LEU A 74 41.19 31.20 4.80
C LEU A 74 40.40 29.98 5.25
N ALA A 75 40.67 29.45 6.45
CA ALA A 75 39.89 28.35 7.02
C ALA A 75 38.43 28.75 7.24
N LEU A 76 38.15 29.99 7.68
CA LEU A 76 36.80 30.50 7.84
C LEU A 76 36.08 30.59 6.48
N LEU A 77 36.73 31.16 5.46
CA LEU A 77 36.20 31.24 4.09
C LEU A 77 35.97 29.85 3.47
N LEU A 78 36.89 28.90 3.68
CA LEU A 78 36.72 27.52 3.24
C LEU A 78 35.54 26.86 3.95
N SER A 79 35.38 27.07 5.27
CA SER A 79 34.24 26.52 6.01
C SER A 79 32.91 27.13 5.56
N VAL A 80 32.86 28.43 5.27
CA VAL A 80 31.69 29.09 4.68
C VAL A 80 31.39 28.52 3.29
N ALA A 81 32.40 28.34 2.43
CA ALA A 81 32.24 27.77 1.10
C ALA A 81 31.76 26.31 1.13
N VAL A 82 32.29 25.48 2.02
CA VAL A 82 31.83 24.10 2.24
C VAL A 82 30.40 24.08 2.79
N VAL A 83 30.05 25.01 3.69
CA VAL A 83 28.68 25.13 4.19
C VAL A 83 27.70 25.62 3.12
N THR A 84 28.06 26.58 2.27
CA THR A 84 27.19 26.98 1.14
C THR A 84 27.08 25.89 0.08
N LEU A 85 28.17 25.16 -0.23
CA LEU A 85 28.13 23.98 -1.10
C LEU A 85 27.25 22.86 -0.51
N ALA A 86 27.36 22.57 0.79
CA ALA A 86 26.50 21.59 1.46
C ALA A 86 25.03 22.03 1.52
N ILE A 87 24.76 23.33 1.69
CA ILE A 87 23.41 23.91 1.62
C ILE A 87 22.86 23.87 0.19
N GLN A 88 23.68 24.10 -0.83
CA GLN A 88 23.29 23.96 -2.25
C GLN A 88 23.02 22.50 -2.61
N TYR A 89 23.91 21.58 -2.22
CA TYR A 89 23.75 20.14 -2.44
C TYR A 89 22.48 19.59 -1.74
N ARG A 90 22.18 20.04 -0.51
CA ARG A 90 20.92 19.71 0.18
C ARG A 90 19.68 20.43 -0.37
N ARG A 91 19.84 21.43 -1.26
CA ARG A 91 18.75 22.16 -1.91
C ARG A 91 18.52 21.75 -3.36
N ASP A 92 19.33 20.85 -3.91
CA ASP A 92 19.16 20.36 -5.28
C ASP A 92 17.94 19.40 -5.37
N PRO A 93 16.87 19.75 -6.11
CA PRO A 93 15.68 18.91 -6.19
C PRO A 93 15.89 17.61 -6.99
N SER A 94 16.99 17.48 -7.75
CA SER A 94 17.25 16.29 -8.56
C SER A 94 17.50 15.02 -7.72
N HIS A 95 18.06 15.14 -6.52
CA HIS A 95 18.26 14.01 -5.61
C HIS A 95 16.97 13.54 -4.90
N SER A 96 15.96 14.41 -4.80
CA SER A 96 14.69 14.10 -4.11
C SER A 96 13.59 13.57 -5.05
N THR A 97 13.89 13.32 -6.32
CA THR A 97 12.91 12.96 -7.35
C THR A 97 13.23 11.59 -7.98
N CYS A 98 12.21 10.75 -8.20
CA CYS A 98 12.32 9.47 -8.89
C CYS A 98 12.22 9.64 -10.41
N LEU A 99 13.21 9.16 -11.16
CA LEU A 99 13.27 9.30 -12.63
C LEU A 99 13.37 7.94 -13.35
N THR A 100 12.89 6.86 -12.72
CA THR A 100 12.73 5.57 -13.41
C THR A 100 11.57 5.63 -14.40
N ASP A 101 11.61 4.81 -15.45
CA ASP A 101 10.52 4.71 -16.44
C ASP A 101 9.16 4.44 -15.75
N ALA A 102 9.13 3.57 -14.74
CA ALA A 102 7.94 3.32 -13.92
C ALA A 102 7.44 4.59 -13.20
N CYS A 103 8.31 5.31 -12.48
CA CYS A 103 7.95 6.56 -11.81
C CYS A 103 7.43 7.63 -12.79
N VAL A 104 8.02 7.74 -13.98
CA VAL A 104 7.58 8.69 -15.01
C VAL A 104 6.22 8.30 -15.58
N ARG A 105 5.97 7.01 -15.86
CA ARG A 105 4.65 6.52 -16.33
C ARG A 105 3.55 6.72 -15.29
N VAL A 106 3.83 6.40 -14.02
CA VAL A 106 2.89 6.60 -12.91
C VAL A 106 2.60 8.09 -12.72
N ALA A 107 3.63 8.95 -12.74
CA ALA A 107 3.45 10.39 -12.67
C ALA A 107 2.61 10.95 -13.83
N SER A 108 2.82 10.48 -15.07
CA SER A 108 1.99 10.87 -16.22
C SER A 108 0.52 10.51 -16.00
N LYS A 109 0.23 9.26 -15.60
CA LYS A 109 -1.14 8.80 -15.34
C LYS A 109 -1.83 9.60 -14.23
N ILE A 110 -1.13 9.88 -13.12
CA ILE A 110 -1.66 10.71 -12.03
C ILE A 110 -1.97 12.12 -12.57
N LEU A 111 -1.03 12.74 -13.29
CA LEU A 111 -1.18 14.10 -13.84
C LEU A 111 -2.30 14.21 -14.87
N GLU A 112 -2.50 13.17 -15.69
CA GLU A 112 -3.58 13.08 -16.66
C GLU A 112 -4.96 13.01 -15.99
N ALA A 113 -5.04 12.41 -14.79
CA ALA A 113 -6.25 12.26 -14.00
C ALA A 113 -6.59 13.51 -13.15
N LEU A 114 -5.59 14.29 -12.73
CA LEU A 114 -5.77 15.53 -11.96
C LEU A 114 -6.53 16.63 -12.73
N ASP A 115 -7.24 17.47 -11.97
CA ASP A 115 -7.84 18.73 -12.43
C ASP A 115 -7.27 19.90 -11.61
N THR A 116 -6.10 20.39 -12.03
CA THR A 116 -5.32 21.40 -11.28
C THR A 116 -5.96 22.79 -11.23
N GLU A 117 -7.10 23.00 -11.92
CA GLU A 117 -7.90 24.23 -11.80
C GLU A 117 -8.82 24.20 -10.57
N THR A 118 -9.06 23.02 -9.99
CA THR A 118 -9.91 22.85 -8.80
C THR A 118 -9.07 22.98 -7.52
N ASP A 119 -9.57 23.72 -6.53
CA ASP A 119 -8.97 23.77 -5.20
C ASP A 119 -9.20 22.44 -4.47
N PRO A 120 -8.13 21.70 -4.06
CA PRO A 120 -8.25 20.42 -3.36
C PRO A 120 -9.03 20.52 -2.04
N CYS A 121 -9.16 21.72 -1.45
CA CYS A 121 -9.92 21.94 -0.23
C CYS A 121 -11.41 22.27 -0.46
N GLN A 122 -11.84 22.46 -1.71
CA GLN A 122 -13.26 22.61 -2.07
C GLN A 122 -13.89 21.30 -2.54
N ASP A 123 -13.22 20.58 -3.45
CA ASP A 123 -13.69 19.29 -3.96
C ASP A 123 -12.49 18.42 -4.33
N PHE A 124 -12.02 17.62 -3.37
CA PHE A 124 -10.83 16.79 -3.58
C PHE A 124 -11.06 15.67 -4.61
N TYR A 125 -12.31 15.22 -4.78
CA TYR A 125 -12.65 14.25 -5.82
C TYR A 125 -12.52 14.89 -7.21
N GLN A 126 -13.07 16.09 -7.42
CA GLN A 126 -12.88 16.80 -8.68
C GLN A 126 -11.41 17.16 -8.92
N TYR A 127 -10.66 17.61 -7.92
CA TYR A 127 -9.21 17.83 -8.03
C TYR A 127 -8.45 16.55 -8.45
N SER A 128 -8.79 15.40 -7.86
CA SER A 128 -8.05 14.15 -8.08
C SER A 128 -8.46 13.40 -9.35
N CYS A 129 -9.73 13.48 -9.74
CA CYS A 129 -10.35 12.68 -10.81
C CYS A 129 -10.91 13.51 -11.98
N GLY A 130 -10.97 14.83 -11.90
CA GLY A 130 -11.64 15.66 -12.91
C GLY A 130 -11.01 15.56 -14.30
N GLY A 131 -9.69 15.38 -14.39
CA GLY A 131 -8.98 15.07 -15.63
C GLY A 131 -9.32 13.66 -16.15
N TRP A 132 -9.45 12.67 -15.25
CA TRP A 132 -9.84 11.30 -15.60
C TRP A 132 -11.26 11.27 -16.17
N ILE A 133 -12.21 11.93 -15.50
CA ILE A 133 -13.62 12.05 -15.89
C ILE A 133 -13.74 12.72 -17.28
N LYS A 134 -12.98 13.79 -17.54
CA LYS A 134 -12.94 14.46 -18.84
C LYS A 134 -12.39 13.57 -19.97
N ARG A 135 -11.52 12.60 -19.68
CA ARG A 135 -10.87 11.70 -20.65
C ARG A 135 -11.57 10.34 -20.83
N ASN A 136 -12.35 9.90 -19.84
CA ASN A 136 -13.01 8.61 -19.82
C ASN A 136 -14.54 8.80 -19.86
N PRO A 137 -15.11 9.21 -21.01
CA PRO A 137 -16.55 9.22 -21.19
C PRO A 137 -17.08 7.79 -21.03
N LEU A 138 -18.34 7.71 -20.59
CA LEU A 138 -19.00 6.45 -20.27
C LEU A 138 -19.10 5.57 -21.55
N PRO A 139 -18.48 4.37 -21.61
CA PRO A 139 -18.47 3.57 -22.83
C PRO A 139 -19.85 3.06 -23.21
N ASN A 140 -20.07 2.85 -24.51
CA ASN A 140 -21.31 2.33 -25.05
C ASN A 140 -21.70 1.00 -24.36
N GLY A 141 -22.92 0.92 -23.83
CA GLY A 141 -23.46 -0.27 -23.16
C GLY A 141 -22.95 -0.54 -21.74
N ARG A 142 -22.21 0.39 -21.15
CA ARG A 142 -21.96 0.44 -19.70
C ARG A 142 -22.89 1.48 -19.07
N SER A 143 -23.26 1.29 -17.80
CA SER A 143 -24.01 2.29 -17.00
C SER A 143 -23.16 2.98 -15.93
N LYS A 144 -22.08 2.32 -15.49
CA LYS A 144 -21.00 2.84 -14.66
C LYS A 144 -19.67 2.52 -15.35
N TRP A 145 -18.71 3.44 -15.28
CA TRP A 145 -17.33 3.22 -15.70
C TRP A 145 -16.38 3.79 -14.65
N SER A 146 -15.36 3.01 -14.29
CA SER A 146 -14.41 3.32 -13.22
C SER A 146 -13.05 2.67 -13.48
N THR A 147 -12.07 2.98 -12.65
CA THR A 147 -10.80 2.24 -12.52
C THR A 147 -11.01 0.71 -12.46
N PHE A 148 -11.93 0.25 -11.60
CA PHE A 148 -12.26 -1.17 -11.43
C PHE A 148 -12.81 -1.78 -12.73
N ASN A 149 -13.71 -1.08 -13.44
CA ASN A 149 -14.22 -1.55 -14.73
C ASN A 149 -13.11 -1.61 -15.80
N SER A 150 -12.18 -0.66 -15.78
CA SER A 150 -11.04 -0.65 -16.71
C SER A 150 -10.07 -1.82 -16.45
N ILE A 151 -9.84 -2.20 -15.18
CA ILE A 151 -9.06 -3.39 -14.82
C ILE A 151 -9.81 -4.67 -15.19
N TRP A 152 -11.11 -4.74 -14.90
CA TRP A 152 -11.96 -5.87 -15.26
C TRP A 152 -11.93 -6.17 -16.76
N ASP A 153 -12.07 -5.16 -17.62
CA ASP A 153 -12.06 -5.35 -19.08
C ASP A 153 -10.68 -5.81 -19.60
N GLN A 154 -9.59 -5.43 -18.93
CA GLN A 154 -8.24 -5.96 -19.22
C GLN A 154 -8.14 -7.44 -18.81
N ASN A 155 -8.64 -7.81 -17.63
CA ASN A 155 -8.66 -9.20 -17.17
C ASN A 155 -9.54 -10.07 -18.08
N GLN A 156 -10.69 -9.57 -18.54
CA GLN A 156 -11.54 -10.28 -19.51
C GLN A 156 -10.82 -10.51 -20.84
N ALA A 157 -9.98 -9.59 -21.33
CA ALA A 157 -9.19 -9.82 -22.54
C ALA A 157 -8.16 -10.95 -22.37
N ILE A 158 -7.57 -11.10 -21.17
CA ILE A 158 -6.67 -12.21 -20.83
C ILE A 158 -7.47 -13.52 -20.74
N MET A 159 -8.59 -13.54 -20.02
CA MET A 159 -9.47 -14.71 -19.89
C MET A 159 -9.99 -15.18 -21.25
N LYS A 160 -10.34 -14.26 -22.17
CA LYS A 160 -10.69 -14.58 -23.56
C LYS A 160 -9.58 -15.38 -24.26
N HIS A 161 -8.33 -14.92 -24.14
CA HIS A 161 -7.20 -15.61 -24.75
C HIS A 161 -6.98 -17.00 -24.14
N LEU A 162 -7.14 -17.17 -22.83
CA LEU A 162 -7.00 -18.46 -22.15
C LEU A 162 -8.11 -19.46 -22.53
N LEU A 163 -9.34 -18.98 -22.70
CA LEU A 163 -10.50 -19.81 -23.04
C LEU A 163 -10.56 -20.19 -24.54
N GLU A 164 -10.10 -19.32 -25.44
CA GLU A 164 -10.08 -19.59 -26.89
C GLU A 164 -8.83 -20.35 -27.36
N ASN A 165 -7.78 -20.45 -26.54
CA ASN A 165 -6.51 -21.05 -26.95
C ASN A 165 -6.54 -22.59 -26.93
N THR A 166 -6.89 -23.17 -28.07
CA THR A 166 -6.88 -24.61 -28.34
C THR A 166 -5.50 -25.30 -28.24
N THR A 167 -4.40 -24.55 -28.12
CA THR A 167 -3.06 -25.14 -27.86
C THR A 167 -2.75 -25.30 -26.37
N PHE A 168 -3.57 -24.74 -25.48
CA PHE A 168 -3.44 -24.92 -24.04
C PHE A 168 -3.95 -26.31 -23.63
N ASN A 169 -3.05 -27.29 -23.70
CA ASN A 169 -3.36 -28.70 -23.45
C ASN A 169 -3.46 -28.97 -21.93
N SER A 170 -4.55 -28.53 -21.31
CA SER A 170 -4.78 -28.71 -19.88
C SER A 170 -4.95 -30.17 -19.49
N SER A 171 -4.32 -30.56 -18.38
CA SER A 171 -4.52 -31.85 -17.73
C SER A 171 -5.77 -31.92 -16.84
N SER A 172 -6.29 -30.79 -16.34
CA SER A 172 -7.50 -30.74 -15.51
C SER A 172 -8.75 -30.93 -16.38
N GLU A 173 -9.72 -31.73 -15.93
CA GLU A 173 -11.04 -31.81 -16.57
C GLU A 173 -11.90 -30.57 -16.23
N ALA A 174 -11.77 -29.98 -15.05
CA ALA A 174 -12.46 -28.75 -14.67
C ALA A 174 -12.11 -27.58 -15.61
N GLU A 175 -10.83 -27.35 -15.90
CA GLU A 175 -10.40 -26.34 -16.88
C GLU A 175 -10.97 -26.62 -18.29
N ARG A 176 -11.06 -27.90 -18.68
CA ARG A 176 -11.67 -28.32 -19.96
C ARG A 176 -13.20 -28.13 -19.97
N LYS A 177 -13.89 -28.35 -18.84
CA LYS A 177 -15.32 -28.01 -18.66
C LYS A 177 -15.53 -26.49 -18.80
N THR A 178 -14.65 -25.66 -18.24
CA THR A 178 -14.68 -24.19 -18.37
C THR A 178 -14.57 -23.74 -19.83
N GLN A 179 -13.64 -24.30 -20.60
CA GLN A 179 -13.53 -24.03 -22.04
C GLN A 179 -14.80 -24.47 -22.81
N ARG A 180 -15.33 -25.68 -22.57
CA ARG A 180 -16.56 -26.16 -23.22
C ARG A 180 -17.78 -25.29 -22.89
N TYR A 181 -17.91 -24.83 -21.63
CA TYR A 181 -19.00 -23.97 -21.19
C TYR A 181 -18.97 -22.64 -21.94
N TYR A 182 -17.81 -21.98 -21.96
CA TYR A 182 -17.57 -20.75 -22.70
C TYR A 182 -17.88 -20.89 -24.19
N LEU A 183 -17.38 -21.95 -24.83
CA LEU A 183 -17.64 -22.23 -26.26
C LEU A 183 -19.13 -22.47 -26.54
N SER A 184 -19.87 -23.12 -25.63
CA SER A 184 -21.32 -23.33 -25.77
C SER A 184 -22.08 -21.99 -25.80
N CYS A 185 -21.66 -21.00 -25.01
CA CYS A 185 -22.26 -19.67 -24.97
C CYS A 185 -21.98 -18.85 -26.25
N LEU A 186 -20.83 -19.08 -26.91
CA LEU A 186 -20.45 -18.43 -28.18
C LEU A 186 -21.20 -18.98 -29.40
N LYS A 187 -21.83 -20.15 -29.33
CA LYS A 187 -22.57 -20.75 -30.46
C LYS A 187 -23.96 -20.12 -30.65
N GLU A 188 -23.98 -18.82 -30.93
CA GLU A 188 -25.20 -18.02 -31.15
C GLU A 188 -26.17 -18.69 -32.15
N GLN A 189 -25.68 -19.19 -33.29
CA GLN A 189 -26.53 -19.91 -34.26
C GLN A 189 -27.32 -21.07 -33.62
N ARG A 190 -26.70 -21.83 -32.70
CA ARG A 190 -27.36 -22.97 -32.05
C ARG A 190 -28.41 -22.52 -31.04
N ILE A 191 -28.19 -21.37 -30.40
CA ILE A 191 -29.14 -20.75 -29.48
C ILE A 191 -30.35 -20.22 -30.26
N GLU A 192 -30.12 -19.52 -31.38
CA GLU A 192 -31.17 -19.05 -32.31
C GLU A 192 -31.98 -20.20 -32.92
N GLU A 193 -31.35 -21.32 -33.28
CA GLU A 193 -32.03 -22.53 -33.78
C GLU A 193 -32.98 -23.17 -32.75
N LEU A 194 -32.66 -23.08 -31.46
CA LEU A 194 -33.48 -23.60 -30.37
C LEU A 194 -34.57 -22.61 -29.94
N GLY A 195 -34.29 -21.32 -30.05
CA GLY A 195 -35.23 -20.26 -29.72
C GLY A 195 -35.79 -20.35 -28.29
N SER A 196 -37.11 -20.29 -28.15
CA SER A 196 -37.82 -20.46 -26.88
C SER A 196 -38.06 -21.93 -26.47
N GLN A 197 -37.77 -22.91 -27.33
CA GLN A 197 -38.13 -24.31 -27.10
C GLN A 197 -37.59 -24.90 -25.76
N PRO A 198 -36.32 -24.69 -25.37
CA PRO A 198 -35.80 -25.29 -24.13
C PRO A 198 -36.52 -24.83 -22.86
N LEU A 199 -36.97 -23.57 -22.81
CA LEU A 199 -37.72 -23.04 -21.67
C LEU A 199 -39.19 -23.48 -21.70
N MET A 200 -39.83 -23.59 -22.88
CA MET A 200 -41.18 -24.13 -22.97
C MET A 200 -41.25 -25.60 -22.53
N GLU A 201 -40.31 -26.44 -23.00
CA GLU A 201 -40.21 -27.85 -22.56
C GLU A 201 -39.96 -27.97 -21.05
N LEU A 202 -39.15 -27.06 -20.47
CA LEU A 202 -38.93 -27.00 -19.03
C LEU A 202 -40.21 -26.61 -18.26
N ILE A 203 -40.94 -25.60 -18.73
CA ILE A 203 -42.20 -25.14 -18.13
C ILE A 203 -43.25 -26.25 -18.14
N ASP A 204 -43.42 -26.95 -19.26
CA ASP A 204 -44.34 -28.09 -19.37
C ASP A 204 -43.95 -29.22 -18.41
N LYS A 205 -42.65 -29.53 -18.31
CA LYS A 205 -42.11 -30.57 -17.42
C LYS A 205 -42.41 -30.33 -15.94
N ILE A 206 -42.45 -29.08 -15.47
CA ILE A 206 -42.65 -28.75 -14.05
C ILE A 206 -44.11 -28.55 -13.64
N GLY A 207 -45.05 -28.54 -14.59
CA GLY A 207 -46.49 -28.40 -14.30
C GLY A 207 -47.25 -27.39 -15.15
N GLY A 208 -46.57 -26.73 -16.10
CA GLY A 208 -47.17 -25.78 -17.05
C GLY A 208 -47.42 -24.37 -16.49
N TRP A 209 -47.90 -23.48 -17.36
CA TRP A 209 -48.08 -22.05 -17.07
C TRP A 209 -49.44 -21.54 -17.51
N ASN A 210 -50.19 -20.89 -16.61
CA ASN A 210 -51.54 -20.39 -16.90
C ASN A 210 -51.60 -19.40 -18.09
N ILE A 211 -50.53 -18.66 -18.39
CA ILE A 211 -50.43 -17.84 -19.62
C ILE A 211 -50.59 -18.65 -20.90
N THR A 212 -50.07 -19.89 -20.93
CA THR A 212 -50.17 -20.82 -22.08
C THR A 212 -51.47 -21.63 -22.08
N GLY A 213 -52.27 -21.55 -21.01
CA GLY A 213 -53.54 -22.24 -20.83
C GLY A 213 -53.42 -23.68 -20.28
N SER A 214 -52.26 -24.32 -20.37
CA SER A 214 -51.99 -25.63 -19.77
C SER A 214 -51.24 -25.50 -18.45
N TRP A 215 -51.91 -25.71 -17.32
CA TRP A 215 -51.29 -25.83 -16.00
C TRP A 215 -52.15 -26.67 -15.03
N ASN A 216 -51.53 -27.25 -14.00
CA ASN A 216 -52.23 -28.04 -12.98
C ASN A 216 -52.49 -27.23 -11.68
N GLN A 217 -53.77 -27.00 -11.36
CA GLN A 217 -54.20 -26.21 -10.20
C GLN A 217 -53.77 -26.78 -8.83
N THR A 218 -53.54 -28.09 -8.73
CA THR A 218 -53.11 -28.73 -7.46
C THR A 218 -51.60 -28.80 -7.28
N SER A 219 -50.81 -28.36 -8.27
CA SER A 219 -49.35 -28.59 -8.33
C SER A 219 -48.48 -27.59 -7.57
N PHE A 220 -49.06 -26.62 -6.83
CA PHE A 220 -48.33 -25.49 -6.23
C PHE A 220 -47.02 -25.89 -5.50
N MET A 221 -47.07 -26.89 -4.61
CA MET A 221 -45.88 -27.34 -3.87
C MET A 221 -44.84 -28.04 -4.78
N GLU A 222 -45.27 -28.80 -5.78
CA GLU A 222 -44.36 -29.47 -6.72
C GLU A 222 -43.68 -28.48 -7.67
N VAL A 223 -44.41 -27.44 -8.12
CA VAL A 223 -43.86 -26.33 -8.89
C VAL A 223 -42.86 -25.55 -8.02
N LEU A 224 -43.22 -25.20 -6.79
CA LEU A 224 -42.33 -24.49 -5.86
C LEU A 224 -41.04 -25.28 -5.57
N LYS A 225 -41.15 -26.58 -5.24
CA LYS A 225 -40.00 -27.48 -5.04
C LYS A 225 -39.10 -27.51 -6.28
N SER A 226 -39.68 -27.68 -7.47
CA SER A 226 -38.93 -27.71 -8.72
C SER A 226 -38.23 -26.38 -9.02
N VAL A 227 -38.98 -25.27 -9.04
CA VAL A 227 -38.49 -23.91 -9.36
C VAL A 227 -37.41 -23.45 -8.39
N SER A 228 -37.64 -23.64 -7.08
CA SER A 228 -36.75 -23.12 -6.04
C SER A 228 -35.61 -24.08 -5.71
N GLY A 229 -35.92 -25.36 -5.45
CA GLY A 229 -34.91 -26.36 -5.11
C GLY A 229 -34.01 -26.76 -6.28
N THR A 230 -34.59 -27.20 -7.40
CA THR A 230 -33.80 -27.74 -8.53
C THR A 230 -33.17 -26.63 -9.39
N TYR A 231 -33.91 -25.55 -9.67
CA TYR A 231 -33.47 -24.50 -10.59
C TYR A 231 -32.98 -23.21 -9.91
N ARG A 232 -32.96 -23.18 -8.57
CA ARG A 232 -32.42 -22.08 -7.75
C ARG A 232 -32.95 -20.69 -8.11
N ALA A 233 -34.21 -20.60 -8.56
CA ALA A 233 -34.97 -19.36 -8.45
C ALA A 233 -35.41 -19.16 -6.98
N THR A 234 -35.78 -17.95 -6.57
CA THR A 234 -36.09 -17.66 -5.16
C THR A 234 -37.44 -16.94 -4.98
N PRO A 235 -38.56 -17.57 -5.39
CA PRO A 235 -39.90 -17.02 -5.19
C PRO A 235 -40.27 -17.05 -3.70
N PHE A 236 -40.92 -15.99 -3.21
CA PHE A 236 -41.36 -15.78 -1.82
C PHE A 236 -40.26 -15.73 -0.74
N PHE A 237 -39.24 -16.58 -0.80
CA PHE A 237 -38.14 -16.67 0.16
C PHE A 237 -36.93 -17.37 -0.46
N THR A 238 -35.75 -17.10 0.09
CA THR A 238 -34.51 -17.79 -0.27
C THR A 238 -34.14 -18.78 0.82
N VAL A 239 -33.60 -19.94 0.42
CA VAL A 239 -33.04 -20.94 1.33
C VAL A 239 -31.61 -21.23 0.91
N TYR A 240 -30.70 -21.21 1.88
CA TYR A 240 -29.30 -21.54 1.69
C TYR A 240 -28.72 -22.21 2.93
N VAL A 241 -27.55 -22.80 2.78
CA VAL A 241 -26.77 -23.38 3.87
C VAL A 241 -25.50 -22.55 4.02
N GLY A 242 -25.25 -22.07 5.24
CA GLY A 242 -24.11 -21.21 5.56
C GLY A 242 -23.76 -21.29 7.04
N ALA A 243 -22.67 -20.63 7.44
CA ALA A 243 -22.18 -20.66 8.81
C ALA A 243 -23.26 -20.19 9.80
N ASP A 244 -23.48 -20.96 10.86
CA ASP A 244 -24.33 -20.54 11.98
C ASP A 244 -23.66 -19.34 12.67
N SER A 245 -24.28 -18.16 12.59
CA SER A 245 -23.73 -16.94 13.19
C SER A 245 -23.41 -17.12 14.68
N LYS A 246 -24.13 -17.95 15.44
CA LYS A 246 -23.86 -18.22 16.87
C LYS A 246 -23.03 -19.49 17.11
N SER A 247 -22.62 -20.20 16.06
CA SER A 247 -21.77 -21.40 16.12
C SER A 247 -20.94 -21.56 14.83
N SER A 248 -19.93 -20.70 14.66
CA SER A 248 -19.11 -20.54 13.44
C SER A 248 -18.34 -21.79 12.97
N ASN A 249 -18.32 -22.85 13.76
CA ASN A 249 -17.73 -24.15 13.41
C ASN A 249 -18.74 -25.12 12.77
N SER A 250 -19.95 -24.67 12.47
CA SER A 250 -21.01 -25.48 11.87
C SER A 250 -21.86 -24.67 10.89
N ASN A 251 -22.24 -25.28 9.76
CA ASN A 251 -23.26 -24.74 8.86
C ASN A 251 -24.67 -25.13 9.30
N ILE A 252 -25.63 -24.23 9.06
CA ILE A 252 -27.05 -24.37 9.37
C ILE A 252 -27.90 -23.97 8.15
N ILE A 253 -29.16 -24.42 8.11
CA ILE A 253 -30.16 -23.98 7.14
C ILE A 253 -30.55 -22.53 7.48
N GLN A 254 -30.59 -21.67 6.46
CA GLN A 254 -30.92 -20.25 6.60
C GLN A 254 -32.06 -19.89 5.65
N VAL A 255 -33.06 -19.15 6.14
CA VAL A 255 -34.25 -18.72 5.38
C VAL A 255 -34.39 -17.21 5.49
N ASP A 256 -34.54 -16.53 4.36
CA ASP A 256 -34.64 -15.07 4.30
C ASP A 256 -35.59 -14.56 3.18
N GLN A 257 -35.89 -13.25 3.22
CA GLN A 257 -36.73 -12.55 2.26
C GLN A 257 -36.16 -12.54 0.83
N SER A 258 -37.02 -12.74 -0.18
CA SER A 258 -36.64 -12.65 -1.61
C SER A 258 -37.86 -12.47 -2.52
N GLY A 259 -37.71 -12.74 -3.82
CA GLY A 259 -38.85 -12.92 -4.73
C GLY A 259 -39.34 -11.66 -5.43
N LEU A 260 -38.56 -10.57 -5.37
CA LEU A 260 -38.73 -9.38 -6.20
C LEU A 260 -37.72 -9.43 -7.35
N PHE A 261 -38.13 -9.00 -8.55
CA PHE A 261 -37.22 -8.89 -9.70
C PHE A 261 -36.52 -7.54 -9.79
N LEU A 262 -37.23 -6.44 -9.47
CA LEU A 262 -36.62 -5.12 -9.51
C LEU A 262 -35.65 -4.95 -8.33
N PRO A 263 -34.54 -4.19 -8.50
CA PRO A 263 -33.40 -4.23 -7.57
C PRO A 263 -33.70 -3.85 -6.10
N SER A 264 -34.82 -3.19 -5.83
CA SER A 264 -35.28 -2.84 -4.49
C SER A 264 -36.79 -2.77 -4.42
N ARG A 265 -37.34 -3.05 -3.23
CA ARG A 265 -38.76 -2.82 -2.86
C ARG A 265 -39.26 -1.41 -3.21
N ASP A 266 -38.38 -0.40 -3.16
CA ASP A 266 -38.79 1.00 -3.35
C ASP A 266 -39.14 1.32 -4.81
N TYR A 267 -38.70 0.50 -5.77
CA TYR A 267 -39.17 0.57 -7.16
C TYR A 267 -40.67 0.25 -7.29
N TYR A 268 -41.20 -0.66 -6.48
CA TYR A 268 -42.61 -1.04 -6.46
C TYR A 268 -43.49 -0.06 -5.69
N LEU A 269 -42.95 0.53 -4.62
CA LEU A 269 -43.72 1.32 -3.65
C LEU A 269 -43.74 2.83 -3.98
N ASN A 270 -42.64 3.40 -4.48
CA ASN A 270 -42.60 4.80 -4.89
C ASN A 270 -43.14 4.98 -6.33
N LYS A 271 -44.41 4.60 -6.54
CA LYS A 271 -45.03 4.50 -7.88
C LYS A 271 -44.97 5.82 -8.67
N THR A 272 -45.02 6.98 -8.03
CA THR A 272 -44.94 8.29 -8.71
C THR A 272 -43.54 8.67 -9.19
N ALA A 273 -42.47 8.14 -8.57
CA ALA A 273 -41.12 8.31 -9.09
C ALA A 273 -40.78 7.22 -10.14
N ASN A 274 -41.30 6.01 -9.93
CA ASN A 274 -40.89 4.81 -10.66
C ASN A 274 -41.90 4.31 -11.70
N GLU A 275 -42.93 5.10 -12.04
CA GLU A 275 -43.98 4.75 -13.03
C GLU A 275 -43.39 4.24 -14.35
N ARG A 276 -42.35 4.91 -14.87
CA ARG A 276 -41.66 4.52 -16.11
C ARG A 276 -40.99 3.14 -16.00
N VAL A 277 -40.41 2.82 -14.84
CA VAL A 277 -39.74 1.53 -14.59
C VAL A 277 -40.78 0.42 -14.46
N LEU A 278 -41.87 0.66 -13.72
CA LEU A 278 -42.95 -0.31 -13.56
C LEU A 278 -43.68 -0.60 -14.87
N ALA A 279 -43.88 0.42 -15.72
CA ALA A 279 -44.43 0.24 -17.06
C ALA A 279 -43.49 -0.58 -17.96
N ALA A 280 -42.19 -0.26 -18.00
CA ALA A 280 -41.21 -1.00 -18.77
C ALA A 280 -41.05 -2.46 -18.28
N TYR A 281 -41.17 -2.68 -16.97
CA TYR A 281 -41.14 -4.02 -16.37
C TYR A 281 -42.37 -4.84 -16.79
N LEU A 282 -43.59 -4.26 -16.72
CA LEU A 282 -44.79 -4.92 -17.22
C LEU A 282 -44.70 -5.23 -18.72
N ASP A 283 -44.17 -4.31 -19.53
CA ASP A 283 -43.99 -4.54 -20.97
C ASP A 283 -43.01 -5.68 -21.25
N TYR A 284 -41.91 -5.79 -20.47
CA TYR A 284 -40.97 -6.92 -20.50
C TYR A 284 -41.64 -8.25 -20.11
N MET A 285 -42.44 -8.26 -19.04
CA MET A 285 -43.21 -9.44 -18.62
C MET A 285 -44.15 -9.93 -19.74
N VAL A 286 -44.82 -9.00 -20.43
CA VAL A 286 -45.75 -9.31 -21.52
C VAL A 286 -45.02 -9.78 -22.78
N GLU A 287 -43.89 -9.15 -23.12
CA GLU A 287 -43.07 -9.57 -24.26
C GLU A 287 -42.56 -11.00 -24.07
N LEU A 288 -41.99 -11.33 -22.90
CA LEU A 288 -41.52 -12.69 -22.61
C LEU A 288 -42.67 -13.72 -22.55
N GLY A 289 -43.78 -13.38 -21.90
CA GLY A 289 -44.97 -14.25 -21.87
C GLY A 289 -45.52 -14.54 -23.28
N THR A 290 -45.45 -13.56 -24.20
CA THR A 290 -45.85 -13.73 -25.60
C THR A 290 -44.85 -14.58 -26.39
N LEU A 291 -43.53 -14.39 -26.18
CA LEU A 291 -42.47 -15.20 -26.80
C LEU A 291 -42.53 -16.69 -26.39
N LEU A 292 -43.13 -16.98 -25.23
CA LEU A 292 -43.34 -18.31 -24.66
C LEU A 292 -44.75 -18.87 -24.92
N GLY A 293 -45.50 -18.31 -25.89
CA GLY A 293 -46.77 -18.86 -26.37
C GLY A 293 -48.04 -18.20 -25.80
N GLY A 294 -47.91 -17.19 -24.94
CA GLY A 294 -49.03 -16.38 -24.46
C GLY A 294 -49.68 -15.53 -25.55
N THR A 295 -50.95 -15.17 -25.35
CA THR A 295 -51.66 -14.20 -26.22
C THR A 295 -51.57 -12.80 -25.62
N PRO A 296 -51.27 -11.72 -26.39
CA PRO A 296 -50.87 -10.43 -25.81
C PRO A 296 -51.84 -9.82 -24.79
N GLU A 297 -53.13 -9.71 -25.12
CA GLU A 297 -54.13 -9.08 -24.25
C GLU A 297 -54.36 -9.88 -22.94
N PRO A 298 -54.65 -11.20 -22.96
CA PRO A 298 -54.69 -12.01 -21.72
C PRO A 298 -53.37 -12.05 -20.94
N THR A 299 -52.22 -12.01 -21.63
CA THR A 299 -50.90 -12.01 -20.99
C THR A 299 -50.68 -10.70 -20.23
N ARG A 300 -51.08 -9.55 -20.79
CA ARG A 300 -50.99 -8.25 -20.11
C ARG A 300 -51.82 -8.20 -18.83
N LEU A 301 -53.04 -8.74 -18.85
CA LEU A 301 -53.87 -8.84 -17.65
C LEU A 301 -53.23 -9.74 -16.58
N GLN A 302 -52.71 -10.90 -16.97
CA GLN A 302 -52.09 -11.86 -16.04
C GLN A 302 -50.75 -11.35 -15.47
N MET A 303 -49.94 -10.68 -16.27
CA MET A 303 -48.68 -10.10 -15.80
C MET A 303 -48.89 -8.86 -14.95
N GLN A 304 -49.97 -8.09 -15.17
CA GLN A 304 -50.38 -7.05 -14.22
C GLN A 304 -50.72 -7.64 -12.85
N GLN A 305 -51.42 -8.77 -12.78
CA GLN A 305 -51.71 -9.46 -11.51
C GLN A 305 -50.44 -9.95 -10.80
N VAL A 306 -49.43 -10.42 -11.54
CA VAL A 306 -48.12 -10.78 -10.94
C VAL A 306 -47.35 -9.55 -10.46
N LEU A 307 -47.41 -8.43 -11.18
CA LEU A 307 -46.80 -7.16 -10.75
C LEU A 307 -47.49 -6.60 -9.49
N ASP A 308 -48.82 -6.72 -9.40
CA ASP A 308 -49.58 -6.34 -8.21
C ASP A 308 -49.32 -7.28 -7.02
N PHE A 309 -49.02 -8.57 -7.28
CA PHE A 309 -48.55 -9.52 -6.28
C PHE A 309 -47.13 -9.18 -5.79
N GLU A 310 -46.18 -8.93 -6.69
CA GLU A 310 -44.83 -8.49 -6.34
C GLU A 310 -44.84 -7.16 -5.57
N THR A 311 -45.78 -6.25 -5.89
CA THR A 311 -45.96 -5.00 -5.13
C THR A 311 -46.41 -5.25 -3.68
N GLN A 312 -47.27 -6.24 -3.45
CA GLN A 312 -47.68 -6.65 -2.09
C GLN A 312 -46.51 -7.30 -1.35
N LEU A 313 -45.74 -8.17 -2.01
CA LEU A 313 -44.52 -8.76 -1.46
C LEU A 313 -43.46 -7.70 -1.12
N ALA A 314 -43.30 -6.67 -1.96
CA ALA A 314 -42.39 -5.54 -1.71
C ALA A 314 -42.81 -4.70 -0.50
N ASN A 315 -44.13 -4.57 -0.25
CA ASN A 315 -44.64 -3.90 0.94
C ASN A 315 -44.28 -4.67 2.23
N ILE A 316 -44.38 -6.00 2.20
CA ILE A 316 -44.01 -6.92 3.31
C ILE A 316 -42.49 -6.99 3.52
N THR A 317 -41.70 -6.87 2.44
CA THR A 317 -40.22 -6.93 2.46
C THR A 317 -39.63 -5.86 3.38
N VAL A 318 -38.75 -6.27 4.31
CA VAL A 318 -38.13 -5.36 5.29
C VAL A 318 -37.02 -4.52 4.62
N PRO A 319 -36.95 -3.19 4.84
CA PRO A 319 -35.91 -2.34 4.26
C PRO A 319 -34.49 -2.72 4.71
N GLN A 320 -33.51 -2.67 3.80
CA GLN A 320 -32.13 -3.09 4.09
C GLN A 320 -31.47 -2.33 5.26
N ALA A 321 -31.79 -1.04 5.42
CA ALA A 321 -31.29 -0.21 6.53
C ALA A 321 -31.83 -0.62 7.92
N GLU A 322 -32.86 -1.47 7.99
CA GLU A 322 -33.41 -2.04 9.23
C GLU A 322 -32.88 -3.44 9.52
N ARG A 323 -32.18 -4.06 8.55
CA ARG A 323 -31.61 -5.41 8.60
C ARG A 323 -30.11 -5.45 8.96
N ARG A 324 -29.53 -4.34 9.42
CA ARG A 324 -28.10 -4.20 9.78
C ARG A 324 -27.76 -4.56 11.24
N ASP A 325 -28.65 -5.25 11.95
CA ASP A 325 -28.50 -5.60 13.36
C ASP A 325 -28.67 -7.11 13.49
N ASP A 326 -27.57 -7.83 13.26
CA ASP A 326 -27.54 -9.29 13.12
C ASP A 326 -28.05 -9.98 14.39
N GLU A 327 -27.74 -9.42 15.58
CA GLU A 327 -28.28 -9.94 16.84
C GLU A 327 -29.81 -9.88 16.92
N LYS A 328 -30.46 -8.85 16.35
CA LYS A 328 -31.93 -8.72 16.31
C LYS A 328 -32.61 -9.61 15.28
N ILE A 329 -32.03 -9.74 14.08
CA ILE A 329 -32.65 -10.52 12.99
C ILE A 329 -32.36 -12.02 13.06
N TYR A 330 -31.44 -12.45 13.92
CA TYR A 330 -31.12 -13.87 14.09
C TYR A 330 -32.21 -14.60 14.93
N HIS A 331 -33.09 -15.35 14.26
CA HIS A 331 -34.10 -16.19 14.92
C HIS A 331 -33.85 -17.68 14.63
N LYS A 332 -33.20 -18.38 15.56
CA LYS A 332 -32.99 -19.85 15.47
C LYS A 332 -34.18 -20.60 16.05
N MET A 333 -34.76 -21.50 15.25
CA MET A 333 -35.92 -22.33 15.59
C MET A 333 -35.80 -23.71 14.93
N SER A 334 -36.72 -24.63 15.21
CA SER A 334 -36.86 -25.91 14.51
C SER A 334 -37.74 -25.80 13.26
N ILE A 335 -37.65 -26.77 12.32
CA ILE A 335 -38.60 -26.88 11.20
C ILE A 335 -40.05 -26.96 11.70
N ALA A 336 -40.31 -27.65 12.82
CA ALA A 336 -41.63 -27.72 13.45
C ALA A 336 -42.16 -26.35 13.90
N GLU A 337 -41.32 -25.49 14.46
CA GLU A 337 -41.68 -24.12 14.86
C GLU A 337 -41.88 -23.20 13.64
N LEU A 338 -41.03 -23.34 12.61
CA LEU A 338 -41.20 -22.65 11.33
C LEU A 338 -42.52 -23.02 10.64
N GLN A 339 -42.93 -24.29 10.73
CA GLN A 339 -44.21 -24.78 10.21
C GLN A 339 -45.42 -24.15 10.91
N VAL A 340 -45.29 -23.76 12.18
CA VAL A 340 -46.32 -23.03 12.93
C VAL A 340 -46.30 -21.54 12.59
N LEU A 341 -45.12 -20.96 12.36
CA LEU A 341 -44.94 -19.55 12.00
C LEU A 341 -45.48 -19.22 10.59
N ALA A 342 -45.21 -20.07 9.61
CA ALA A 342 -45.51 -19.83 8.20
C ALA A 342 -46.20 -21.04 7.53
N PRO A 343 -47.46 -21.37 7.91
CA PRO A 343 -48.11 -22.64 7.56
C PRO A 343 -48.54 -22.83 6.10
N ALA A 344 -48.37 -21.85 5.21
CA ALA A 344 -48.74 -21.97 3.79
C ALA A 344 -47.83 -22.92 2.98
N ILE A 345 -46.63 -23.21 3.49
CA ILE A 345 -45.65 -24.13 2.90
C ILE A 345 -45.54 -25.34 3.83
N ASP A 346 -45.45 -26.55 3.26
CA ASP A 346 -44.96 -27.73 4.01
C ASP A 346 -43.42 -27.65 4.03
N TRP A 347 -42.88 -27.13 5.13
CA TRP A 347 -41.46 -26.81 5.25
C TRP A 347 -40.60 -28.07 5.34
N LEU A 348 -41.11 -29.16 5.93
CA LEU A 348 -40.35 -30.40 6.02
C LEU A 348 -40.26 -31.08 4.65
N ASP A 349 -41.36 -31.17 3.89
CA ASP A 349 -41.34 -31.66 2.50
C ASP A 349 -40.46 -30.78 1.60
N TYR A 350 -40.62 -29.46 1.67
CA TYR A 350 -39.86 -28.52 0.86
C TYR A 350 -38.34 -28.58 1.16
N LEU A 351 -37.93 -28.52 2.43
CA LEU A 351 -36.51 -28.54 2.80
C LEU A 351 -35.88 -29.91 2.53
N SER A 352 -36.61 -31.01 2.75
CA SER A 352 -36.12 -32.36 2.42
C SER A 352 -35.91 -32.56 0.92
N TYR A 353 -36.75 -31.93 0.08
CA TYR A 353 -36.52 -31.89 -1.36
C TYR A 353 -35.33 -31.00 -1.74
N ALA A 354 -35.28 -29.77 -1.23
CA ALA A 354 -34.27 -28.78 -1.59
C ALA A 354 -32.85 -29.17 -1.14
N LEU A 355 -32.72 -29.95 -0.06
CA LEU A 355 -31.46 -30.40 0.53
C LEU A 355 -31.23 -31.91 0.34
N ALA A 356 -31.95 -32.55 -0.58
CA ALA A 356 -31.77 -33.95 -0.93
C ALA A 356 -30.31 -34.22 -1.40
N PRO A 357 -29.67 -35.34 -0.99
CA PRO A 357 -30.26 -36.52 -0.36
C PRO A 357 -30.20 -36.53 1.18
N LEU A 358 -30.03 -35.38 1.86
CA LEU A 358 -29.94 -35.36 3.32
C LEU A 358 -31.28 -35.67 3.99
N GLU A 359 -31.25 -36.58 4.97
CA GLU A 359 -32.39 -36.81 5.85
C GLU A 359 -32.51 -35.67 6.88
N LEU A 360 -33.66 -35.01 6.87
CA LEU A 360 -34.05 -33.96 7.81
C LEU A 360 -35.18 -34.46 8.72
N ALA A 361 -35.20 -33.98 9.95
CA ALA A 361 -36.30 -34.17 10.89
C ALA A 361 -37.01 -32.83 11.14
N ASP A 362 -38.23 -32.88 11.66
CA ASP A 362 -38.97 -31.70 12.12
C ASP A 362 -38.23 -30.92 13.24
N THR A 363 -37.33 -31.60 13.95
CA THR A 363 -36.41 -31.01 14.96
C THR A 363 -35.15 -30.37 14.37
N GLU A 364 -34.91 -30.41 13.06
CA GLU A 364 -33.72 -29.79 12.45
C GLU A 364 -33.70 -28.27 12.71
N PRO A 365 -32.55 -27.70 13.13
CA PRO A 365 -32.47 -26.28 13.39
C PRO A 365 -32.33 -25.44 12.11
N VAL A 366 -33.07 -24.34 12.06
CA VAL A 366 -33.11 -23.36 10.98
C VAL A 366 -32.93 -21.96 11.57
N VAL A 367 -32.19 -21.09 10.88
CA VAL A 367 -32.14 -19.64 11.18
C VAL A 367 -33.07 -18.91 10.21
N VAL A 368 -33.96 -18.10 10.76
CA VAL A 368 -34.87 -17.22 10.01
C VAL A 368 -34.44 -15.78 10.23
N TYR A 369 -34.21 -15.04 9.14
CA TYR A 369 -33.81 -13.62 9.18
C TYR A 369 -34.96 -12.62 8.97
N GLY A 370 -36.20 -13.12 8.91
CA GLY A 370 -37.41 -12.32 8.71
C GLY A 370 -38.64 -13.08 9.16
N ASP A 371 -38.81 -13.26 10.48
CA ASP A 371 -39.91 -14.06 11.05
C ASP A 371 -41.29 -13.51 10.68
N THR A 372 -41.47 -12.20 10.85
CA THR A 372 -42.65 -11.42 10.55
C THR A 372 -42.91 -11.35 9.04
N TYR A 373 -41.84 -11.33 8.24
CA TYR A 373 -41.91 -11.40 6.78
C TYR A 373 -42.48 -12.76 6.34
N LEU A 374 -41.93 -13.87 6.84
CA LEU A 374 -42.42 -15.22 6.48
C LEU A 374 -43.87 -15.45 6.93
N GLN A 375 -44.27 -14.92 8.09
CA GLN A 375 -45.67 -14.96 8.52
C GLN A 375 -46.59 -14.23 7.52
N GLN A 376 -46.28 -12.97 7.18
CA GLN A 376 -47.10 -12.18 6.24
C GLN A 376 -47.07 -12.75 4.81
N VAL A 377 -45.96 -13.33 4.38
CA VAL A 377 -45.85 -14.06 3.11
C VAL A 377 -46.71 -15.33 3.12
N SER A 378 -46.76 -16.06 4.23
CA SER A 378 -47.66 -17.20 4.40
C SER A 378 -49.14 -16.80 4.34
N GLU A 379 -49.51 -15.67 4.95
CA GLU A 379 -50.86 -15.09 4.81
C GLU A 379 -51.16 -14.71 3.35
N LEU A 380 -50.25 -13.99 2.69
CA LEU A 380 -50.37 -13.57 1.28
C LEU A 380 -50.49 -14.77 0.31
N ILE A 381 -49.76 -15.87 0.53
CA ILE A 381 -49.87 -17.11 -0.27
C ILE A 381 -51.24 -17.77 -0.10
N ASN A 382 -51.82 -17.75 1.11
CA ASN A 382 -53.13 -18.36 1.35
C ASN A 382 -54.28 -17.53 0.78
N ASP A 383 -54.16 -16.20 0.80
CA ASP A 383 -55.19 -15.27 0.31
C ASP A 383 -55.15 -15.07 -1.23
N THR A 384 -54.09 -15.53 -1.91
CA THR A 384 -53.90 -15.35 -3.36
C THR A 384 -54.40 -16.53 -4.18
N ASP A 385 -55.08 -16.25 -5.29
CA ASP A 385 -55.56 -17.28 -6.22
C ASP A 385 -54.40 -18.12 -6.80
N ARG A 386 -54.61 -19.44 -6.90
CA ARG A 386 -53.59 -20.40 -7.34
C ARG A 386 -53.06 -20.13 -8.76
N SER A 387 -53.85 -19.48 -9.63
CA SER A 387 -53.42 -19.08 -10.98
C SER A 387 -52.40 -17.94 -10.96
N ILE A 388 -52.56 -16.97 -10.05
CA ILE A 388 -51.60 -15.88 -9.84
C ILE A 388 -50.31 -16.45 -9.23
N LEU A 389 -50.43 -17.38 -8.27
CA LEU A 389 -49.28 -18.06 -7.68
C LEU A 389 -48.50 -18.91 -8.70
N ASN A 390 -49.18 -19.68 -9.58
CA ASN A 390 -48.53 -20.37 -10.70
C ASN A 390 -47.82 -19.37 -11.62
N ASN A 391 -48.50 -18.29 -12.02
CA ASN A 391 -47.91 -17.28 -12.88
C ASN A 391 -46.66 -16.63 -12.26
N TYR A 392 -46.67 -16.31 -10.96
CA TYR A 392 -45.52 -15.77 -10.23
C TYR A 392 -44.36 -16.77 -10.10
N LEU A 393 -44.65 -18.03 -9.79
CA LEU A 393 -43.65 -19.10 -9.70
C LEU A 393 -42.95 -19.34 -11.04
N ILE A 394 -43.71 -19.48 -12.13
CA ILE A 394 -43.14 -19.64 -13.47
C ILE A 394 -42.43 -18.36 -13.91
N TRP A 395 -42.95 -17.17 -13.58
CA TRP A 395 -42.28 -15.90 -13.89
C TRP A 395 -40.88 -15.82 -13.26
N ASN A 396 -40.71 -16.25 -12.00
CA ASN A 396 -39.39 -16.34 -11.35
C ASN A 396 -38.43 -17.28 -12.11
N LEU A 397 -38.92 -18.40 -12.64
CA LEU A 397 -38.11 -19.30 -13.48
C LEU A 397 -37.74 -18.68 -14.83
N VAL A 398 -38.68 -17.98 -15.47
CA VAL A 398 -38.44 -17.26 -16.74
C VAL A 398 -37.37 -16.18 -16.54
N GLN A 399 -37.47 -15.35 -15.49
CA GLN A 399 -36.44 -14.37 -15.12
C GLN A 399 -35.06 -15.03 -14.97
N LYS A 400 -34.99 -16.16 -14.26
CA LYS A 400 -33.76 -16.91 -13.94
C LYS A 400 -33.07 -17.55 -15.16
N THR A 401 -33.79 -17.66 -16.29
CA THR A 401 -33.32 -18.41 -17.47
C THR A 401 -33.31 -17.61 -18.79
N ALA A 402 -34.02 -16.47 -18.87
CA ALA A 402 -34.17 -15.68 -20.10
C ALA A 402 -32.85 -15.26 -20.76
N SER A 403 -31.80 -14.99 -19.98
CA SER A 403 -30.46 -14.59 -20.47
C SER A 403 -29.65 -15.69 -21.16
N SER A 404 -30.23 -16.87 -21.36
CA SER A 404 -29.61 -18.03 -22.02
C SER A 404 -30.36 -18.51 -23.27
N LEU A 405 -31.38 -17.75 -23.70
CA LEU A 405 -32.21 -17.99 -24.87
C LEU A 405 -31.79 -17.11 -26.06
N ASP A 406 -32.59 -17.09 -27.12
CA ASP A 406 -32.32 -16.32 -28.33
C ASP A 406 -32.36 -14.79 -28.15
N GLN A 407 -31.87 -14.09 -29.18
CA GLN A 407 -31.76 -12.64 -29.25
C GLN A 407 -33.08 -11.89 -28.97
N ARG A 408 -34.26 -12.51 -29.12
CA ARG A 408 -35.56 -11.87 -28.79
C ARG A 408 -35.68 -11.66 -27.29
N PHE A 409 -35.26 -12.64 -26.48
CA PHE A 409 -35.25 -12.54 -25.02
C PHE A 409 -34.22 -11.51 -24.54
N GLU A 410 -33.01 -11.54 -25.12
CA GLU A 410 -31.97 -10.54 -24.83
C GLU A 410 -32.44 -9.13 -25.18
N THR A 411 -33.05 -8.93 -26.35
CA THR A 411 -33.59 -7.63 -26.79
C THR A 411 -34.70 -7.11 -25.86
N ALA A 412 -35.57 -8.00 -25.36
CA ALA A 412 -36.59 -7.62 -24.40
C ALA A 412 -35.97 -7.19 -23.06
N GLN A 413 -34.99 -7.96 -22.55
CA GLN A 413 -34.28 -7.62 -21.31
C GLN A 413 -33.51 -6.28 -21.46
N GLU A 414 -32.89 -6.03 -22.61
CA GLU A 414 -32.16 -4.80 -22.89
C GLU A 414 -33.00 -3.53 -22.75
N ARG A 415 -34.27 -3.53 -23.17
CA ARG A 415 -35.16 -2.36 -23.07
C ARG A 415 -35.47 -2.01 -21.61
N LEU A 416 -35.60 -3.03 -20.77
CA LEU A 416 -35.78 -2.85 -19.33
C LEU A 416 -34.49 -2.37 -18.66
N LEU A 417 -33.34 -2.97 -19.01
CA LEU A 417 -32.03 -2.51 -18.53
C LEU A 417 -31.71 -1.07 -18.98
N GLU A 418 -32.09 -0.66 -20.19
CA GLU A 418 -31.98 0.73 -20.67
C GLU A 418 -32.85 1.68 -19.81
N THR A 419 -33.99 1.23 -19.33
CA THR A 419 -34.88 2.03 -18.47
C THR A 419 -34.39 2.08 -17.01
N LEU A 420 -33.77 1.01 -16.49
CA LEU A 420 -33.21 0.93 -15.13
C LEU A 420 -31.85 1.63 -14.99
N TYR A 421 -31.00 1.55 -16.02
CA TYR A 421 -29.59 1.92 -15.96
C TYR A 421 -29.17 2.94 -17.03
N GLY A 422 -30.09 3.42 -17.86
CA GLY A 422 -29.86 4.49 -18.83
C GLY A 422 -29.05 4.11 -20.08
N THR A 423 -28.71 2.82 -20.27
CA THR A 423 -27.88 2.36 -21.41
C THR A 423 -28.29 0.99 -21.98
N ARG A 424 -28.05 0.79 -23.28
CA ARG A 424 -28.35 -0.47 -24.00
C ARG A 424 -27.18 -1.44 -23.96
N LYS A 425 -27.42 -2.68 -23.51
CA LYS A 425 -26.40 -3.71 -23.39
C LYS A 425 -25.82 -4.16 -24.74
N SER A 426 -26.54 -4.00 -25.86
CA SER A 426 -26.19 -4.43 -27.23
C SER A 426 -24.87 -3.91 -27.81
N CYS A 427 -24.17 -3.04 -27.09
CA CYS A 427 -22.80 -2.63 -27.40
C CYS A 427 -21.72 -3.54 -26.76
N THR A 428 -22.13 -4.51 -25.92
CA THR A 428 -21.24 -5.47 -25.25
C THR A 428 -21.03 -6.70 -26.14
N PRO A 429 -19.80 -7.02 -26.58
CA PRO A 429 -19.55 -8.22 -27.39
C PRO A 429 -19.95 -9.52 -26.68
N ARG A 430 -20.54 -10.47 -27.42
CA ARG A 430 -20.97 -11.79 -26.91
C ARG A 430 -19.93 -12.45 -26.01
N TRP A 431 -18.66 -12.41 -26.41
CA TRP A 431 -17.56 -13.03 -25.68
C TRP A 431 -17.38 -12.47 -24.25
N GLN A 432 -17.67 -11.19 -23.99
CA GLN A 432 -17.62 -10.63 -22.64
C GLN A 432 -18.75 -11.16 -21.77
N THR A 433 -19.98 -11.22 -22.32
CA THR A 433 -21.13 -11.86 -21.68
C THR A 433 -20.82 -13.33 -21.36
N CYS A 434 -20.21 -14.06 -22.29
CA CYS A 434 -19.84 -15.45 -22.08
C CYS A 434 -18.72 -15.65 -21.05
N ILE A 435 -17.75 -14.73 -20.94
CA ILE A 435 -16.76 -14.76 -19.85
C ILE A 435 -17.44 -14.55 -18.51
N SER A 436 -18.30 -13.55 -18.34
CA SER A 436 -19.02 -13.33 -17.09
C SER A 436 -19.84 -14.57 -16.70
N ASN A 437 -20.65 -15.12 -17.62
CA ASN A 437 -21.39 -16.36 -17.35
C ASN A 437 -20.47 -17.55 -17.00
N THR A 438 -19.27 -17.62 -17.58
CA THR A 438 -18.29 -18.68 -17.28
C THR A 438 -17.67 -18.50 -15.90
N ASP A 439 -17.38 -17.26 -15.49
CA ASP A 439 -16.85 -16.92 -14.17
C ASP A 439 -17.88 -17.19 -13.07
N ASP A 440 -19.13 -16.75 -13.28
CA ASP A 440 -20.28 -17.00 -12.39
C ASP A 440 -20.56 -18.50 -12.14
N THR A 441 -20.15 -19.36 -13.08
CA THR A 441 -20.42 -20.82 -13.08
C THR A 441 -19.19 -21.64 -12.64
N LEU A 442 -18.00 -21.26 -13.11
CA LEU A 442 -16.77 -22.05 -13.09
C LEU A 442 -15.56 -21.21 -12.62
N GLY A 443 -15.80 -20.15 -11.84
CA GLY A 443 -14.81 -19.16 -11.42
C GLY A 443 -13.55 -19.71 -10.76
N PHE A 444 -13.60 -20.81 -9.99
CA PHE A 444 -12.37 -21.42 -9.45
C PHE A 444 -11.50 -22.06 -10.55
N ALA A 445 -12.11 -22.71 -11.54
CA ALA A 445 -11.39 -23.29 -12.66
C ALA A 445 -10.90 -22.23 -13.67
N LEU A 446 -11.68 -21.17 -13.91
CA LEU A 446 -11.23 -20.00 -14.66
C LEU A 446 -10.12 -19.25 -13.92
N GLY A 447 -10.23 -19.13 -12.60
CA GLY A 447 -9.21 -18.59 -11.71
C GLY A 447 -7.89 -19.36 -11.79
N SER A 448 -7.93 -20.70 -11.87
CA SER A 448 -6.73 -21.52 -12.05
C SER A 448 -5.98 -21.14 -13.34
N LEU A 449 -6.70 -21.07 -14.47
CA LEU A 449 -6.15 -20.62 -15.75
C LEU A 449 -5.57 -19.20 -15.66
N PHE A 450 -6.31 -18.28 -15.04
CA PHE A 450 -5.92 -16.88 -14.90
C PHE A 450 -4.65 -16.71 -14.04
N VAL A 451 -4.61 -17.35 -12.87
CA VAL A 451 -3.47 -17.32 -11.93
C VAL A 451 -2.22 -17.91 -12.59
N LYS A 452 -2.33 -19.10 -13.22
CA LYS A 452 -1.23 -19.75 -13.96
C LYS A 452 -0.62 -18.87 -15.06
N ALA A 453 -1.38 -17.92 -15.59
CA ALA A 453 -0.96 -17.02 -16.67
C ALA A 453 -0.50 -15.62 -16.21
N THR A 454 -0.94 -15.14 -15.04
CA THR A 454 -0.81 -13.71 -14.65
C THR A 454 -0.16 -13.47 -13.30
N PHE A 455 -0.20 -14.44 -12.37
CA PHE A 455 0.14 -14.19 -10.98
C PHE A 455 1.62 -14.51 -10.69
N ASP A 456 2.35 -13.48 -10.27
CA ASP A 456 3.73 -13.59 -9.81
C ASP A 456 3.80 -14.03 -8.34
N ARG A 457 4.78 -14.88 -7.98
CA ARG A 457 4.88 -15.43 -6.62
C ARG A 457 5.37 -14.43 -5.59
N ASP A 458 6.30 -13.54 -5.96
CA ASP A 458 6.86 -12.56 -5.03
C ASP A 458 5.80 -11.54 -4.59
N SER A 459 4.82 -11.29 -5.47
CA SER A 459 3.66 -10.42 -5.20
C SER A 459 2.79 -10.88 -4.01
N LYS A 460 2.71 -12.20 -3.72
CA LYS A 460 1.99 -12.71 -2.53
C LYS A 460 2.69 -12.29 -1.23
N ALA A 461 4.00 -12.53 -1.13
CA ALA A 461 4.79 -12.21 0.05
C ALA A 461 4.80 -10.70 0.39
N ILE A 462 4.85 -9.84 -0.64
CA ILE A 462 4.76 -8.38 -0.46
C ILE A 462 3.40 -7.99 0.14
N ALA A 463 2.31 -8.58 -0.36
CA ALA A 463 0.98 -8.31 0.16
C ALA A 463 0.80 -8.82 1.61
N GLU A 464 1.37 -9.97 1.96
CA GLU A 464 1.39 -10.51 3.34
C GLU A 464 2.12 -9.54 4.31
N GLU A 465 3.28 -8.98 3.93
CA GLU A 465 3.97 -7.95 4.73
C GLU A 465 3.10 -6.70 4.92
N MET A 466 2.40 -6.25 3.87
CA MET A 466 1.52 -5.08 3.95
C MET A 466 0.30 -5.30 4.88
N ILE A 467 -0.32 -6.50 4.88
CA ILE A 467 -1.39 -6.82 5.85
C ILE A 467 -0.83 -6.71 7.28
N SER A 468 0.35 -7.27 7.52
CA SER A 468 0.99 -7.24 8.84
C SER A 468 1.26 -5.80 9.31
N GLU A 469 1.81 -4.93 8.47
CA GLU A 469 2.05 -3.52 8.81
C GLU A 469 0.75 -2.74 9.08
N ILE A 470 -0.33 -3.03 8.35
CA ILE A 470 -1.65 -2.39 8.53
C ILE A 470 -2.35 -2.87 9.80
N ARG A 471 -2.29 -4.18 10.08
CA ARG A 471 -2.83 -4.79 11.32
C ARG A 471 -2.14 -4.22 12.55
N ALA A 472 -0.81 -4.15 12.55
CA ALA A 472 -0.04 -3.51 13.62
C ALA A 472 -0.39 -2.02 13.78
N ALA A 473 -0.55 -1.27 12.68
CA ALA A 473 -0.96 0.14 12.73
C ALA A 473 -2.39 0.34 13.28
N PHE A 474 -3.29 -0.62 13.05
CA PHE A 474 -4.63 -0.66 13.62
C PHE A 474 -4.60 -0.95 15.13
N GLU A 475 -3.85 -1.95 15.58
CA GLU A 475 -3.69 -2.29 17.01
C GLU A 475 -3.10 -1.14 17.82
N VAL A 476 -2.05 -0.47 17.30
CA VAL A 476 -1.48 0.74 17.91
C VAL A 476 -2.49 1.88 17.98
N SER A 477 -3.45 1.92 17.05
CA SER A 477 -4.56 2.88 17.12
C SER A 477 -5.60 2.51 18.19
N LEU A 478 -5.80 1.22 18.51
CA LEU A 478 -6.74 0.78 19.54
C LEU A 478 -6.31 1.29 20.94
N ASP A 479 -5.01 1.24 21.26
CA ASP A 479 -4.47 1.71 22.56
C ASP A 479 -4.80 3.19 22.86
N GLN A 480 -5.02 3.98 21.82
CA GLN A 480 -5.22 5.42 21.94
C GLN A 480 -6.72 5.77 22.11
N LEU A 481 -7.65 4.83 21.89
CA LEU A 481 -9.09 5.08 21.92
C LEU A 481 -9.62 5.39 23.33
N ASP A 482 -9.77 6.69 23.63
CA ASP A 482 -10.20 7.23 24.94
C ASP A 482 -11.62 6.84 25.36
N TRP A 483 -12.47 6.51 24.38
CA TRP A 483 -13.89 6.23 24.55
C TRP A 483 -14.20 4.74 24.78
N MET A 484 -13.27 3.87 24.45
CA MET A 484 -13.37 2.42 24.64
C MET A 484 -12.74 2.07 26.00
N ASP A 485 -13.29 1.10 26.72
CA ASP A 485 -12.68 0.60 27.95
C ASP A 485 -11.52 -0.37 27.64
N GLU A 486 -10.61 -0.55 28.62
CA GLU A 486 -9.40 -1.38 28.45
C GLU A 486 -9.70 -2.83 28.09
N LYS A 487 -10.76 -3.42 28.64
CA LYS A 487 -11.13 -4.81 28.36
C LYS A 487 -11.64 -4.94 26.93
N THR A 488 -12.45 -3.99 26.45
CA THR A 488 -12.94 -3.97 25.07
C THR A 488 -11.78 -3.67 24.10
N ARG A 489 -10.83 -2.79 24.44
CA ARG A 489 -9.59 -2.59 23.65
C ARG A 489 -8.78 -3.88 23.50
N GLN A 490 -8.55 -4.59 24.61
CA GLN A 490 -7.78 -5.84 24.59
C GLN A 490 -8.50 -6.94 23.79
N ALA A 491 -9.82 -7.07 23.95
CA ALA A 491 -10.61 -8.01 23.14
C ALA A 491 -10.63 -7.64 21.65
N ALA A 492 -10.61 -6.34 21.31
CA ALA A 492 -10.51 -5.89 19.93
C ALA A 492 -9.14 -6.19 19.31
N LYS A 493 -8.06 -6.10 20.09
CA LYS A 493 -6.73 -6.59 19.69
C LYS A 493 -6.73 -8.10 19.46
N GLU A 494 -7.23 -8.89 20.40
CA GLU A 494 -7.33 -10.36 20.23
C GLU A 494 -8.18 -10.77 19.02
N LYS A 495 -9.16 -9.95 18.62
CA LYS A 495 -9.89 -10.13 17.36
C LYS A 495 -9.04 -9.74 16.15
N ALA A 496 -8.35 -8.60 16.19
CA ALA A 496 -7.46 -8.17 15.12
C ALA A 496 -6.33 -9.19 14.88
N ASP A 497 -5.75 -9.78 15.93
CA ASP A 497 -4.79 -10.89 15.87
C ASP A 497 -5.37 -12.13 15.16
N ALA A 498 -6.65 -12.46 15.43
CA ALA A 498 -7.29 -13.68 14.95
C ALA A 498 -7.84 -13.62 13.52
N ILE A 499 -7.83 -12.45 12.87
CA ILE A 499 -8.31 -12.30 11.49
C ILE A 499 -7.41 -13.13 10.55
N TYR A 500 -8.03 -14.03 9.79
CA TYR A 500 -7.37 -14.88 8.81
C TYR A 500 -7.39 -14.19 7.44
N ASP A 501 -6.22 -14.02 6.82
CA ASP A 501 -6.08 -13.41 5.50
C ASP A 501 -5.77 -14.43 4.41
N MET A 502 -6.26 -14.16 3.20
CA MET A 502 -6.06 -14.98 2.00
C MET A 502 -5.88 -14.11 0.78
N ILE A 503 -4.76 -14.29 0.09
CA ILE A 503 -4.29 -13.36 -0.94
C ILE A 503 -4.22 -14.05 -2.30
N GLY A 504 -4.87 -13.45 -3.29
CA GLY A 504 -4.85 -13.87 -4.69
C GLY A 504 -5.83 -15.01 -4.99
N PHE A 505 -5.49 -16.23 -4.56
CA PHE A 505 -6.24 -17.44 -4.85
C PHE A 505 -6.13 -18.48 -3.72
N PRO A 506 -7.15 -19.34 -3.52
CA PRO A 506 -7.05 -20.46 -2.60
C PRO A 506 -6.19 -21.57 -3.22
N ASP A 507 -5.25 -22.14 -2.44
CA ASP A 507 -4.17 -22.97 -2.99
C ASP A 507 -4.67 -24.23 -3.75
N PHE A 508 -5.84 -24.77 -3.39
CA PHE A 508 -6.45 -25.96 -4.02
C PHE A 508 -6.66 -25.80 -5.53
N ILE A 509 -6.87 -24.58 -6.05
CA ILE A 509 -7.11 -24.41 -7.50
C ILE A 509 -5.86 -24.67 -8.34
N LEU A 510 -4.67 -24.72 -7.73
CA LEU A 510 -3.43 -25.08 -8.43
C LEU A 510 -3.15 -26.58 -8.43
N ASP A 511 -3.81 -27.37 -7.57
CA ASP A 511 -3.82 -28.82 -7.68
C ASP A 511 -4.94 -29.27 -8.64
N ASN A 512 -4.55 -29.89 -9.75
CA ASN A 512 -5.52 -30.30 -10.77
C ASN A 512 -6.53 -31.34 -10.25
N LYS A 513 -6.15 -32.16 -9.26
CA LYS A 513 -7.03 -33.19 -8.71
C LYS A 513 -8.04 -32.56 -7.76
N GLU A 514 -7.60 -31.69 -6.84
CA GLU A 514 -8.53 -31.01 -5.93
C GLU A 514 -9.51 -30.10 -6.69
N LEU A 515 -9.04 -29.41 -7.73
CA LEU A 515 -9.88 -28.63 -8.64
C LEU A 515 -10.87 -29.51 -9.44
N ASP A 516 -10.44 -30.68 -9.94
CA ASP A 516 -11.33 -31.61 -10.65
C ASP A 516 -12.36 -32.24 -9.70
N ASP A 517 -11.96 -32.60 -8.48
CA ASP A 517 -12.83 -33.12 -7.41
C ASP A 517 -13.92 -32.09 -7.02
N VAL A 518 -13.61 -30.78 -7.02
CA VAL A 518 -14.59 -29.69 -6.77
C VAL A 518 -15.70 -29.62 -7.82
N TYR A 519 -15.42 -30.00 -9.07
CA TYR A 519 -16.39 -29.98 -10.18
C TYR A 519 -16.81 -31.38 -10.63
N ASP A 520 -16.67 -32.39 -9.77
CA ASP A 520 -17.19 -33.74 -10.03
C ASP A 520 -18.73 -33.74 -10.09
N GLY A 521 -19.30 -34.56 -10.97
CA GLY A 521 -20.73 -34.61 -11.22
C GLY A 521 -21.35 -33.39 -11.92
N TYR A 522 -20.59 -32.32 -12.23
CA TYR A 522 -21.06 -31.24 -13.11
C TYR A 522 -20.75 -31.55 -14.58
N GLU A 523 -21.78 -31.80 -15.39
CA GLU A 523 -21.65 -32.15 -16.82
C GLU A 523 -21.90 -30.95 -17.75
N VAL A 524 -20.96 -30.73 -18.68
CA VAL A 524 -20.94 -29.61 -19.63
C VAL A 524 -20.87 -30.11 -21.06
N SER A 525 -21.87 -29.75 -21.87
CA SER A 525 -21.94 -30.01 -23.32
C SER A 525 -21.61 -28.76 -24.12
N GLU A 526 -20.75 -28.88 -25.13
CA GLU A 526 -20.41 -27.74 -25.99
C GLU A 526 -21.60 -27.27 -26.87
N ASP A 527 -22.69 -28.05 -26.97
CA ASP A 527 -23.81 -27.80 -27.90
C ASP A 527 -25.12 -27.34 -27.22
N SER A 528 -25.13 -27.13 -25.90
CA SER A 528 -26.35 -26.76 -25.16
C SER A 528 -26.10 -25.82 -23.97
N PHE A 529 -25.94 -24.52 -24.26
CA PHE A 529 -25.72 -23.49 -23.24
C PHE A 529 -26.82 -23.46 -22.17
N PHE A 530 -28.10 -23.44 -22.59
CA PHE A 530 -29.26 -23.47 -21.68
C PHE A 530 -29.20 -24.67 -20.72
N GLN A 531 -28.92 -25.88 -21.22
CA GLN A 531 -28.85 -27.08 -20.38
C GLN A 531 -27.63 -27.06 -19.45
N ASN A 532 -26.48 -26.52 -19.88
CA ASN A 532 -25.30 -26.38 -19.02
C ASN A 532 -25.58 -25.51 -17.80
N MET A 533 -26.34 -24.43 -17.97
CA MET A 533 -26.75 -23.54 -16.88
C MET A 533 -27.76 -24.23 -15.95
N LEU A 534 -28.74 -24.99 -16.46
CA LEU A 534 -29.64 -25.79 -15.62
C LEU A 534 -28.89 -26.90 -14.85
N ASN A 535 -27.94 -27.56 -15.50
CA ASN A 535 -27.06 -28.54 -14.87
C ASN A 535 -26.27 -27.90 -13.72
N PHE A 536 -25.80 -26.66 -13.90
CA PHE A 536 -25.07 -25.92 -12.88
C PHE A 536 -25.96 -25.57 -11.69
N TYR A 537 -27.19 -25.11 -11.91
CA TYR A 537 -28.11 -24.81 -10.80
C TYR A 537 -28.39 -26.06 -9.93
N ASN A 538 -28.62 -27.22 -10.56
CA ASN A 538 -28.81 -28.50 -9.86
C ASN A 538 -27.53 -28.98 -9.15
N PHE A 539 -26.37 -28.87 -9.79
CA PHE A 539 -25.07 -29.18 -9.18
C PHE A 539 -24.80 -28.28 -7.96
N SER A 540 -24.98 -26.97 -8.12
CA SER A 540 -24.79 -25.96 -7.08
C SER A 540 -25.75 -26.14 -5.89
N ALA A 541 -26.99 -26.58 -6.13
CA ALA A 541 -27.92 -26.95 -5.07
C ALA A 541 -27.41 -28.15 -4.24
N LYS A 542 -26.85 -29.17 -4.88
CA LYS A 542 -26.24 -30.33 -4.18
C LYS A 542 -24.99 -29.94 -3.41
N VAL A 543 -24.11 -29.12 -3.98
CA VAL A 543 -22.91 -28.61 -3.29
C VAL A 543 -23.30 -27.82 -2.04
N MET A 544 -24.33 -26.97 -2.14
CA MET A 544 -24.88 -26.23 -1.01
C MET A 544 -25.47 -27.16 0.06
N ALA A 545 -26.29 -28.15 -0.35
CA ALA A 545 -26.86 -29.13 0.57
C ALA A 545 -25.76 -29.92 1.32
N ASP A 546 -24.73 -30.38 0.60
CA ASP A 546 -23.61 -31.13 1.18
C ASP A 546 -22.82 -30.35 2.25
N GLN A 547 -22.92 -29.02 2.31
CA GLN A 547 -22.31 -28.22 3.40
C GLN A 547 -23.03 -28.37 4.75
N LEU A 548 -24.28 -28.84 4.80
CA LEU A 548 -25.09 -28.82 6.01
C LEU A 548 -24.49 -29.73 7.11
N ARG A 549 -24.48 -29.24 8.35
CA ARG A 549 -23.86 -29.88 9.53
C ARG A 549 -22.33 -30.05 9.43
N LYS A 550 -21.67 -29.63 8.34
CA LYS A 550 -20.20 -29.57 8.23
C LYS A 550 -19.66 -28.22 8.74
N PRO A 551 -18.36 -28.11 9.07
CA PRO A 551 -17.72 -26.81 9.27
C PRO A 551 -17.77 -25.96 7.99
N PRO A 552 -17.92 -24.63 8.07
CA PRO A 552 -17.83 -23.76 6.90
C PRO A 552 -16.46 -23.86 6.23
N ASN A 553 -16.44 -23.92 4.90
CA ASN A 553 -15.19 -23.77 4.13
C ASN A 553 -14.64 -22.35 4.33
N ARG A 554 -13.35 -22.24 4.63
CA ARG A 554 -12.66 -20.98 4.91
C ARG A 554 -11.80 -20.48 3.75
N ASP A 555 -11.76 -21.18 2.61
CA ASP A 555 -10.80 -20.94 1.52
C ASP A 555 -11.34 -19.97 0.44
N GLN A 556 -11.45 -18.67 0.79
CA GLN A 556 -11.89 -17.59 -0.10
C GLN A 556 -10.84 -16.46 -0.21
N ALA A 557 -10.12 -16.39 -1.33
CA ALA A 557 -9.04 -15.39 -1.50
C ALA A 557 -9.51 -14.07 -2.13
N LEU A 558 -8.83 -12.98 -1.77
CA LEU A 558 -9.13 -11.63 -2.23
C LEU A 558 -8.06 -11.11 -3.22
N ASN A 559 -8.52 -10.34 -4.23
CA ASN A 559 -7.68 -9.71 -5.27
C ASN A 559 -7.64 -8.19 -5.10
N PHE A 560 -6.46 -7.58 -5.23
CA PHE A 560 -6.26 -6.17 -4.85
C PHE A 560 -5.32 -5.40 -5.80
N GLY A 561 -5.65 -4.13 -6.06
CA GLY A 561 -4.84 -3.19 -6.87
C GLY A 561 -4.66 -1.78 -6.29
N GLY A 562 -5.24 -1.51 -5.13
CA GLY A 562 -5.14 -0.25 -4.35
C GLY A 562 -4.79 -0.57 -2.90
N ILE A 563 -3.80 -1.46 -2.75
CA ILE A 563 -3.67 -2.48 -1.71
C ILE A 563 -3.96 -2.02 -0.27
N GLY A 564 -3.25 -1.01 0.24
CA GLY A 564 -3.22 -0.74 1.68
C GLY A 564 -4.51 -0.16 2.26
N VAL A 565 -5.22 0.71 1.54
CA VAL A 565 -6.50 1.25 2.02
C VAL A 565 -7.59 0.18 1.96
N VAL A 566 -7.57 -0.70 0.96
CA VAL A 566 -8.53 -1.81 0.86
C VAL A 566 -8.27 -2.84 1.97
N MET A 567 -7.03 -3.25 2.20
CA MET A 567 -6.68 -4.10 3.36
C MET A 567 -7.14 -3.50 4.69
N GLY A 568 -6.95 -2.19 4.88
CA GLY A 568 -7.45 -1.50 6.07
C GLY A 568 -8.97 -1.42 6.15
N HIS A 569 -9.66 -1.38 5.02
CA HIS A 569 -11.12 -1.37 4.90
C HIS A 569 -11.70 -2.73 5.31
N GLU A 570 -11.20 -3.83 4.73
CA GLU A 570 -11.56 -5.20 5.14
C GLU A 570 -11.26 -5.47 6.63
N LEU A 571 -10.09 -5.04 7.12
CA LEU A 571 -9.74 -5.12 8.54
C LEU A 571 -10.72 -4.32 9.42
N THR A 572 -11.24 -3.20 8.94
CA THR A 572 -12.18 -2.36 9.68
C THR A 572 -13.59 -2.95 9.69
N HIS A 573 -14.03 -3.70 8.68
CA HIS A 573 -15.32 -4.41 8.69
C HIS A 573 -15.47 -5.32 9.91
N ALA A 574 -14.39 -5.94 10.39
CA ALA A 574 -14.40 -6.72 11.63
C ALA A 574 -14.81 -5.91 12.89
N PHE A 575 -14.91 -4.58 12.81
CA PHE A 575 -15.22 -3.64 13.89
C PHE A 575 -16.26 -2.58 13.50
N ASP A 576 -16.98 -2.75 12.39
CA ASP A 576 -18.05 -1.83 11.96
C ASP A 576 -19.35 -2.02 12.76
N ASP A 577 -20.49 -1.54 12.26
CA ASP A 577 -21.77 -1.67 12.97
C ASP A 577 -22.30 -3.11 13.06
N GLN A 578 -21.90 -4.01 12.15
CA GLN A 578 -22.26 -5.44 12.12
C GLN A 578 -21.12 -6.34 12.57
N GLY A 579 -19.92 -6.19 12.01
CA GLY A 579 -18.78 -7.07 12.28
C GLY A 579 -18.33 -7.03 13.74
N ARG A 580 -18.55 -5.93 14.47
CA ARG A 580 -18.32 -5.85 15.92
C ARG A 580 -19.16 -6.85 16.74
N GLU A 581 -20.26 -7.37 16.21
CA GLU A 581 -21.17 -8.28 16.94
C GLU A 581 -20.63 -9.72 16.98
N TYR A 582 -19.74 -10.02 16.04
CA TYR A 582 -18.99 -11.27 15.95
C TYR A 582 -17.69 -11.16 16.74
N ASP A 583 -17.36 -12.17 17.52
CA ASP A 583 -16.10 -12.26 18.26
C ASP A 583 -14.92 -12.67 17.36
N LYS A 584 -13.77 -12.99 17.98
CA LYS A 584 -12.55 -13.44 17.30
C LYS A 584 -12.63 -14.87 16.74
N GLU A 585 -13.59 -15.66 17.20
CA GLU A 585 -13.90 -16.99 16.65
C GLU A 585 -14.98 -16.93 15.56
N GLY A 586 -15.53 -15.75 15.25
CA GLY A 586 -16.62 -15.55 14.29
C GLY A 586 -18.02 -15.84 14.83
N ASN A 587 -18.22 -15.84 16.15
CA ASN A 587 -19.54 -16.06 16.77
C ASN A 587 -20.20 -14.74 17.20
N LEU A 588 -21.46 -14.58 16.80
CA LEU A 588 -22.40 -13.53 17.16
C LEU A 588 -22.77 -13.63 18.65
N ARG A 589 -22.05 -12.89 19.50
CA ARG A 589 -22.31 -12.78 20.94
C ARG A 589 -21.77 -11.47 21.51
N PRO A 590 -22.38 -10.89 22.57
CA PRO A 590 -21.85 -9.69 23.21
C PRO A 590 -20.45 -9.90 23.82
N TRP A 591 -19.41 -9.29 23.24
CA TRP A 591 -18.04 -9.27 23.77
C TRP A 591 -17.54 -7.86 24.16
N TRP A 592 -18.26 -6.81 23.78
CA TRP A 592 -18.01 -5.42 24.21
C TRP A 592 -18.70 -5.13 25.55
N GLN A 593 -18.16 -4.20 26.34
CA GLN A 593 -18.94 -3.61 27.44
C GLN A 593 -20.02 -2.64 26.91
N ASN A 594 -21.17 -2.59 27.56
CA ASN A 594 -22.28 -1.69 27.20
C ASN A 594 -21.85 -0.22 27.11
N SER A 595 -20.91 0.23 27.95
CA SER A 595 -20.32 1.58 27.90
C SER A 595 -19.61 1.85 26.57
N SER A 596 -18.75 0.94 26.13
CA SER A 596 -18.05 1.01 24.85
C SER A 596 -19.01 0.91 23.67
N LEU A 597 -20.04 0.06 23.75
CA LEU A 597 -21.07 -0.08 22.72
C LEU A 597 -21.89 1.22 22.53
N GLU A 598 -22.36 1.84 23.60
CA GLU A 598 -23.10 3.11 23.51
C GLU A 598 -22.21 4.27 23.07
N ALA A 599 -20.93 4.28 23.49
CA ALA A 599 -19.94 5.25 23.01
C ALA A 599 -19.66 5.10 21.49
N PHE A 600 -19.59 3.86 20.99
CA PHE A 600 -19.46 3.57 19.56
C PHE A 600 -20.68 4.06 18.77
N LYS A 601 -21.90 3.69 19.18
CA LYS A 601 -23.15 4.15 18.53
C LYS A 601 -23.26 5.67 18.45
N ASN A 602 -22.86 6.37 19.53
CA ASN A 602 -22.85 7.84 19.55
C ASN A 602 -21.82 8.44 18.57
N ARG A 603 -20.66 7.79 18.39
CA ARG A 603 -19.64 8.21 17.42
C ARG A 603 -20.06 7.92 15.97
N THR A 604 -20.60 6.73 15.69
CA THR A 604 -21.03 6.34 14.33
C THR A 604 -22.27 7.12 13.86
N ALA A 605 -23.14 7.57 14.77
CA ALA A 605 -24.24 8.50 14.46
C ALA A 605 -23.75 9.81 13.78
N CYS A 606 -22.51 10.24 14.02
CA CYS A 606 -21.90 11.36 13.30
C CYS A 606 -21.76 11.07 11.79
N MET A 607 -21.32 9.86 11.42
CA MET A 607 -21.18 9.44 10.03
C MET A 607 -22.55 9.32 9.36
N THR A 608 -23.54 8.74 10.05
CA THR A 608 -24.94 8.71 9.60
C THR A 608 -25.46 10.12 9.27
N GLU A 609 -25.20 11.09 10.14
CA GLU A 609 -25.57 12.50 9.93
C GLU A 609 -24.78 13.14 8.77
N GLN A 610 -23.48 12.89 8.70
CA GLN A 610 -22.59 13.43 7.67
C GLN A 610 -23.02 12.97 6.27
N TYR A 611 -23.08 11.66 6.05
CA TYR A 611 -23.40 11.09 4.74
C TYR A 611 -24.86 11.34 4.36
N GLY A 612 -25.80 11.35 5.32
CA GLY A 612 -27.20 11.73 5.12
C GLY A 612 -27.45 13.18 4.64
N ARG A 613 -26.41 14.02 4.56
CA ARG A 613 -26.47 15.39 4.00
C ARG A 613 -25.97 15.47 2.55
N TYR A 614 -25.24 14.45 2.06
CA TYR A 614 -24.73 14.43 0.70
C TYR A 614 -25.85 14.14 -0.32
N THR A 615 -25.70 14.70 -1.53
CA THR A 615 -26.71 14.55 -2.59
C THR A 615 -26.12 14.26 -3.97
N VAL A 616 -26.72 13.31 -4.68
CA VAL A 616 -26.43 13.03 -6.09
C VAL A 616 -27.71 13.33 -6.88
N HIS A 617 -27.61 14.17 -7.92
CA HIS A 617 -28.76 14.62 -8.73
C HIS A 617 -29.97 15.17 -7.93
N SER A 618 -29.72 15.75 -6.75
CA SER A 618 -30.71 16.26 -5.76
C SER A 618 -31.36 15.20 -4.85
N GLU A 619 -31.03 13.93 -5.01
CA GLU A 619 -31.42 12.83 -4.13
C GLU A 619 -30.38 12.64 -3.02
N LYS A 620 -30.80 12.23 -1.82
CA LYS A 620 -29.91 12.09 -0.66
C LYS A 620 -29.28 10.70 -0.57
N VAL A 621 -28.02 10.63 -0.14
CA VAL A 621 -27.37 9.38 0.27
C VAL A 621 -28.00 8.87 1.56
N ASN A 622 -28.33 7.58 1.63
CA ASN A 622 -28.85 6.96 2.84
C ASN A 622 -27.71 6.64 3.84
N GLY A 623 -27.40 7.59 4.70
CA GLY A 623 -26.33 7.46 5.71
C GLY A 623 -26.50 6.32 6.74
N ARG A 624 -27.70 5.70 6.85
CA ARG A 624 -27.90 4.51 7.69
C ARG A 624 -27.58 3.22 6.96
N GLN A 625 -28.01 3.12 5.70
CA GLN A 625 -27.70 1.98 4.82
C GLN A 625 -26.20 1.86 4.57
N THR A 626 -25.54 3.00 4.34
CA THR A 626 -24.11 3.07 4.01
C THR A 626 -23.17 3.07 5.22
N LEU A 627 -23.68 2.81 6.44
CA LEU A 627 -22.92 3.07 7.66
C LEU A 627 -21.66 2.20 7.80
N GLY A 628 -21.76 0.89 7.58
CA GLY A 628 -20.62 -0.04 7.69
C GLY A 628 -19.50 0.34 6.72
N GLU A 629 -19.82 0.50 5.44
CA GLU A 629 -18.90 0.95 4.38
C GLU A 629 -18.22 2.28 4.70
N ASN A 630 -18.98 3.24 5.22
CA ASN A 630 -18.44 4.53 5.61
C ASN A 630 -17.50 4.43 6.82
N ILE A 631 -17.79 3.55 7.80
CA ILE A 631 -16.88 3.25 8.92
C ILE A 631 -15.61 2.59 8.37
N ALA A 632 -15.75 1.61 7.48
CA ALA A 632 -14.66 0.85 6.89
C ALA A 632 -13.72 1.71 6.04
N ASP A 633 -14.24 2.61 5.19
CA ASP A 633 -13.44 3.61 4.47
C ASP A 633 -12.63 4.51 5.42
N ASN A 634 -13.25 4.95 6.52
CA ASN A 634 -12.65 5.88 7.47
C ASN A 634 -11.61 5.22 8.38
N GLY A 635 -11.85 3.99 8.82
CA GLY A 635 -10.85 3.18 9.53
C GLY A 635 -9.71 2.74 8.61
N GLY A 636 -10.03 2.29 7.41
CA GLY A 636 -9.06 1.76 6.45
C GLY A 636 -8.08 2.81 5.94
N LEU A 637 -8.55 4.00 5.55
CA LEU A 637 -7.65 5.10 5.18
C LEU A 637 -6.70 5.46 6.33
N LYS A 638 -7.23 5.51 7.56
CA LYS A 638 -6.48 5.88 8.77
C LYS A 638 -5.45 4.82 9.16
N ALA A 639 -5.80 3.54 9.09
CA ALA A 639 -4.89 2.42 9.34
C ALA A 639 -3.76 2.40 8.31
N ALA A 640 -4.09 2.47 7.02
CA ALA A 640 -3.12 2.54 5.93
C ALA A 640 -2.18 3.75 6.04
N TYR A 641 -2.69 4.93 6.44
CA TYR A 641 -1.86 6.11 6.61
C TYR A 641 -0.94 6.03 7.84
N ASN A 642 -1.39 5.39 8.92
CA ASN A 642 -0.54 5.12 10.09
C ASN A 642 0.53 4.06 9.79
N ALA A 643 0.21 3.03 9.00
CA ALA A 643 1.18 2.07 8.49
C ALA A 643 2.25 2.77 7.64
N TYR A 644 1.84 3.58 6.66
CA TYR A 644 2.74 4.40 5.84
C TYR A 644 3.63 5.34 6.68
N LYS A 645 3.09 6.04 7.68
CA LYS A 645 3.89 6.85 8.62
C LYS A 645 4.90 6.03 9.43
N SER A 646 4.58 4.78 9.76
CA SER A 646 5.48 3.86 10.48
C SER A 646 6.57 3.32 9.56
N TRP A 647 6.21 2.98 8.32
CA TRP A 647 7.14 2.60 7.26
C TRP A 647 8.15 3.72 6.96
N LEU A 648 7.71 4.98 6.88
CA LEU A 648 8.59 6.14 6.73
C LEU A 648 9.57 6.32 7.91
N GLN A 649 9.17 5.99 9.13
CA GLN A 649 10.06 6.03 10.30
C GLN A 649 11.14 4.94 10.26
N LYS A 650 10.82 3.78 9.68
CA LYS A 650 11.71 2.61 9.50
C LYS A 650 12.67 2.81 8.32
N ASN A 651 12.17 3.30 7.19
CA ASN A 651 12.87 3.29 5.89
C ASN A 651 13.33 4.68 5.41
N GLY A 652 12.79 5.76 5.97
CA GLY A 652 13.05 7.14 5.55
C GLY A 652 12.09 7.63 4.44
N GLU A 653 12.29 8.87 4.02
CA GLU A 653 11.50 9.52 2.97
C GLU A 653 11.83 8.98 1.58
N GLU A 654 10.80 8.59 0.83
CA GLU A 654 10.94 8.17 -0.56
C GLU A 654 11.25 9.34 -1.51
N LYS A 655 11.79 9.00 -2.68
CA LYS A 655 11.94 9.97 -3.78
C LYS A 655 10.57 10.32 -4.35
N ARG A 656 10.30 11.62 -4.43
CA ARG A 656 9.04 12.18 -4.97
C ARG A 656 8.86 11.84 -6.44
N LEU A 657 7.62 11.71 -6.88
CA LEU A 657 7.31 11.59 -8.30
C LEU A 657 7.60 12.89 -9.06
N PRO A 658 8.09 12.80 -10.32
CA PRO A 658 8.45 13.97 -11.12
C PRO A 658 7.20 14.71 -11.62
N ALA A 659 7.37 16.00 -11.96
CA ALA A 659 6.37 16.87 -12.58
C ALA A 659 5.05 17.15 -11.80
N LEU A 660 4.69 16.36 -10.78
CA LEU A 660 3.44 16.52 -10.03
C LEU A 660 3.41 17.72 -9.07
N GLY A 661 4.57 18.15 -8.56
CA GLY A 661 4.66 19.22 -7.55
C GLY A 661 4.15 18.83 -6.14
N LEU A 662 3.75 17.57 -5.94
CA LEU A 662 3.21 17.03 -4.69
C LEU A 662 4.29 16.41 -3.80
N THR A 663 4.00 16.34 -2.50
CA THR A 663 4.75 15.53 -1.52
C THR A 663 4.23 14.09 -1.50
N ASN A 664 5.03 13.14 -1.00
CA ASN A 664 4.62 11.73 -0.88
C ASN A 664 3.35 11.57 -0.01
N HIS A 665 3.24 12.36 1.07
CA HIS A 665 2.04 12.45 1.90
C HIS A 665 0.80 12.93 1.13
N GLN A 666 0.93 13.93 0.25
CA GLN A 666 -0.18 14.37 -0.62
C GLN A 666 -0.50 13.31 -1.69
N LEU A 667 0.52 12.63 -2.23
CA LEU A 667 0.37 11.55 -3.21
C LEU A 667 -0.38 10.34 -2.63
N PHE A 668 -0.22 10.03 -1.35
CA PHE A 668 -1.03 9.01 -0.67
C PHE A 668 -2.54 9.31 -0.80
N PHE A 669 -2.96 10.54 -0.49
CA PHE A 669 -4.37 10.93 -0.56
C PHE A 669 -4.88 11.06 -2.00
N VAL A 670 -4.06 11.55 -2.94
CA VAL A 670 -4.40 11.55 -4.38
C VAL A 670 -4.54 10.11 -4.90
N GLY A 671 -3.65 9.20 -4.53
CA GLY A 671 -3.72 7.79 -4.89
C GLY A 671 -5.00 7.12 -4.37
N PHE A 672 -5.34 7.33 -3.10
CA PHE A 672 -6.62 6.92 -2.52
C PHE A 672 -7.81 7.47 -3.32
N ALA A 673 -7.84 8.78 -3.60
CA ALA A 673 -8.94 9.39 -4.34
C ALA A 673 -9.05 8.86 -5.79
N GLN A 674 -7.91 8.59 -6.43
CA GLN A 674 -7.87 8.12 -7.81
C GLN A 674 -8.34 6.67 -8.00
N VAL A 675 -8.28 5.82 -6.96
CA VAL A 675 -8.94 4.50 -6.96
C VAL A 675 -10.44 4.64 -7.22
N TRP A 676 -11.07 5.71 -6.73
CA TRP A 676 -12.52 5.91 -6.82
C TRP A 676 -12.98 6.72 -8.05
N CYS A 677 -12.08 7.07 -8.98
CA CYS A 677 -12.48 7.81 -10.18
C CYS A 677 -13.51 7.01 -11.00
N SER A 678 -14.71 7.58 -11.14
CA SER A 678 -15.82 6.98 -11.87
C SER A 678 -16.71 8.01 -12.57
N VAL A 679 -17.43 7.53 -13.57
CA VAL A 679 -18.60 8.16 -14.21
C VAL A 679 -19.76 7.16 -14.22
N ARG A 680 -20.99 7.65 -14.13
CA ARG A 680 -22.22 6.85 -14.07
C ARG A 680 -23.38 7.59 -14.74
N THR A 681 -24.37 6.86 -15.25
CA THR A 681 -25.63 7.45 -15.74
C THR A 681 -26.46 8.01 -14.57
N PRO A 682 -27.38 8.96 -14.83
CA PRO A 682 -28.34 9.40 -13.82
C PRO A 682 -29.18 8.23 -13.26
N GLU A 683 -29.62 7.32 -14.12
CA GLU A 683 -30.43 6.16 -13.77
C GLU A 683 -29.66 5.18 -12.86
N SER A 684 -28.42 4.83 -13.21
CA SER A 684 -27.56 4.00 -12.33
C SER A 684 -27.09 4.75 -11.08
N SER A 685 -27.12 6.09 -11.08
CA SER A 685 -26.90 6.88 -9.87
C SER A 685 -28.08 6.75 -8.90
N HIS A 686 -29.31 6.86 -9.40
CA HIS A 686 -30.53 6.65 -8.61
C HIS A 686 -30.59 5.22 -8.06
N GLU A 687 -30.39 4.21 -8.92
CA GLU A 687 -30.42 2.80 -8.52
C GLU A 687 -29.44 2.52 -7.39
N GLY A 688 -28.16 2.91 -7.56
CA GLY A 688 -27.15 2.73 -6.53
C GLY A 688 -27.38 3.53 -5.24
N LEU A 689 -28.15 4.62 -5.24
CA LEU A 689 -28.54 5.29 -3.98
C LEU A 689 -29.55 4.48 -3.16
N VAL A 690 -30.28 3.57 -3.83
CA VAL A 690 -31.33 2.74 -3.23
C VAL A 690 -30.79 1.35 -2.87
N THR A 691 -29.92 0.76 -3.69
CA THR A 691 -29.49 -0.65 -3.58
C THR A 691 -28.10 -0.83 -2.97
N ASP A 692 -27.15 0.04 -3.29
CA ASP A 692 -25.74 -0.13 -2.93
C ASP A 692 -25.57 0.10 -1.41
N PRO A 693 -24.91 -0.81 -0.66
CA PRO A 693 -24.46 -0.50 0.69
C PRO A 693 -23.31 0.53 0.68
N HIS A 694 -22.62 0.75 -0.44
CA HIS A 694 -21.55 1.73 -0.50
C HIS A 694 -22.06 3.14 -0.76
N SER A 695 -21.41 4.14 -0.15
CA SER A 695 -21.57 5.53 -0.60
C SER A 695 -21.14 5.67 -2.07
N PRO A 696 -21.76 6.57 -2.87
CA PRO A 696 -21.29 6.87 -4.22
C PRO A 696 -19.79 7.23 -4.22
N ASP A 697 -19.05 6.83 -5.25
CA ASP A 697 -17.57 6.84 -5.24
C ASP A 697 -16.98 8.22 -4.88
N LYS A 698 -17.61 9.31 -5.36
CA LYS A 698 -17.31 10.70 -4.97
C LYS A 698 -17.34 10.95 -3.46
N TYR A 699 -18.32 10.38 -2.76
CA TYR A 699 -18.53 10.56 -1.33
C TYR A 699 -17.72 9.58 -0.48
N ARG A 700 -17.31 8.41 -1.00
CA ARG A 700 -16.23 7.59 -0.39
C ARG A 700 -14.93 8.41 -0.26
N VAL A 701 -14.61 9.22 -1.27
CA VAL A 701 -13.47 10.15 -1.22
C VAL A 701 -13.74 11.35 -0.30
N ILE A 702 -14.79 12.11 -0.55
CA ILE A 702 -15.05 13.37 0.17
C ILE A 702 -15.35 13.12 1.64
N GLY A 703 -16.25 12.20 1.98
CA GLY A 703 -16.67 11.95 3.36
C GLY A 703 -15.50 11.50 4.23
N THR A 704 -14.67 10.61 3.70
CA THR A 704 -13.48 10.07 4.38
C THR A 704 -12.39 11.11 4.56
N LEU A 705 -12.06 11.91 3.53
CA LEU A 705 -11.02 12.93 3.64
C LEU A 705 -11.46 14.13 4.47
N SER A 706 -12.75 14.51 4.45
CA SER A 706 -13.31 15.52 5.38
C SER A 706 -13.19 15.12 6.86
N ASN A 707 -12.98 13.84 7.17
CA ASN A 707 -12.72 13.34 8.52
C ASN A 707 -11.22 13.17 8.84
N SER A 708 -10.34 13.24 7.85
CA SER A 708 -8.90 13.02 8.03
C SER A 708 -8.16 14.33 8.36
N ARG A 709 -7.64 14.42 9.59
CA ARG A 709 -6.84 15.58 10.03
C ARG A 709 -5.49 15.64 9.33
N ASP A 710 -4.87 14.49 9.08
CA ASP A 710 -3.63 14.39 8.32
C ASP A 710 -3.82 14.95 6.89
N PHE A 711 -4.94 14.65 6.23
CA PHE A 711 -5.29 15.24 4.93
C PHE A 711 -5.39 16.77 5.02
N VAL A 712 -6.15 17.29 5.99
CA VAL A 712 -6.34 18.73 6.22
C VAL A 712 -5.00 19.44 6.46
N GLU A 713 -4.07 18.82 7.19
CA GLU A 713 -2.72 19.34 7.43
C GLU A 713 -1.90 19.36 6.13
N HIS A 714 -1.83 18.25 5.40
CA HIS A 714 -0.99 18.14 4.20
C HIS A 714 -1.49 18.95 2.99
N PHE A 715 -2.77 19.27 2.91
CA PHE A 715 -3.32 20.20 1.90
C PHE A 715 -3.56 21.63 2.44
N GLY A 716 -3.37 21.87 3.74
CA GLY A 716 -3.49 23.19 4.35
C GLY A 716 -4.91 23.75 4.37
N CYS A 717 -5.93 22.88 4.45
CA CYS A 717 -7.31 23.26 4.17
C CYS A 717 -7.91 24.19 5.26
N PRO A 718 -8.42 25.39 4.90
CA PRO A 718 -8.98 26.34 5.86
C PRO A 718 -10.19 25.78 6.60
N LEU A 719 -10.31 26.10 7.90
CA LEU A 719 -11.48 25.76 8.70
C LEU A 719 -12.77 26.34 8.08
N GLY A 720 -13.77 25.48 7.86
CA GLY A 720 -15.03 25.84 7.20
C GLY A 720 -15.02 25.67 5.68
N SER A 721 -13.91 25.24 5.07
CA SER A 721 -13.93 24.72 3.69
C SER A 721 -14.67 23.37 3.63
N PRO A 722 -15.23 22.96 2.48
CA PRO A 722 -15.95 21.68 2.35
C PRO A 722 -15.13 20.46 2.80
N MET A 723 -13.83 20.45 2.54
CA MET A 723 -12.92 19.38 2.94
C MET A 723 -12.36 19.56 4.38
N ASN A 724 -12.67 20.66 5.07
CA ASN A 724 -12.39 20.84 6.49
C ASN A 724 -13.59 21.48 7.22
N PRO A 725 -14.66 20.69 7.49
CA PRO A 725 -15.89 21.18 8.10
C PRO A 725 -15.75 21.54 9.60
N GLY A 726 -14.59 21.30 10.22
CA GLY A 726 -14.34 21.55 11.65
C GLY A 726 -14.98 20.56 12.63
N LYS A 727 -16.03 19.84 12.22
CA LYS A 727 -16.59 18.67 12.92
C LYS A 727 -16.22 17.41 12.13
N HIS A 728 -15.14 16.75 12.52
CA HIS A 728 -14.72 15.46 11.96
C HIS A 728 -15.44 14.31 12.68
N CYS A 729 -15.93 13.32 11.94
CA CYS A 729 -16.53 12.11 12.48
C CYS A 729 -15.47 11.01 12.65
N GLU A 730 -15.27 10.55 13.88
CA GLU A 730 -14.21 9.61 14.23
C GLU A 730 -14.77 8.47 15.10
N ALA A 731 -14.91 7.28 14.51
CA ALA A 731 -15.22 6.05 15.25
C ALA A 731 -13.97 5.47 15.92
N LEU A 732 -12.85 5.35 15.19
CA LEU A 732 -11.63 4.64 15.60
C LEU A 732 -10.42 5.59 15.78
N SER A 733 -10.59 6.69 16.53
CA SER A 733 -9.53 7.69 16.78
C SER A 733 -9.43 8.20 18.24
N PRO A 734 -8.21 8.52 18.73
CA PRO A 734 -7.98 9.31 19.95
C PRO A 734 -8.28 10.81 19.79
N LYS A 735 -8.45 11.52 20.92
CA LYS A 735 -8.31 12.98 20.97
C LYS A 735 -6.83 13.40 20.98
N PRO A 736 -6.45 14.53 20.33
CA PRO A 736 -5.10 15.07 20.43
C PRO A 736 -4.85 15.70 21.81
N GLY A 737 -3.78 15.29 22.49
CA GLY A 737 -3.31 15.88 23.74
C GLY A 737 -2.32 17.02 23.52
N THR A 738 -2.47 18.13 24.26
CA THR A 738 -1.55 19.27 24.24
C THR A 738 -0.36 19.07 25.18
N MET A 739 0.87 19.12 24.66
CA MET A 739 2.09 19.24 25.50
C MET A 739 2.38 20.71 25.84
N ASP A 740 2.30 21.05 27.12
CA ASP A 740 2.80 22.32 27.65
C ASP A 740 4.34 22.39 27.58
N LYS A 741 4.88 23.55 27.18
CA LYS A 741 6.34 23.79 27.13
C LYS A 741 6.74 25.19 27.57
N HIS A 742 7.13 25.32 28.84
CA HIS A 742 7.96 26.41 29.34
C HIS A 742 9.45 26.21 29.01
N ILE A 743 9.81 26.20 27.72
CA ILE A 743 11.17 26.44 27.17
C ILE A 743 10.97 27.03 25.76
N THR A 744 11.78 27.99 25.30
CA THR A 744 11.59 28.50 23.93
C THR A 744 11.93 27.44 22.88
N PRO A 745 11.21 27.35 21.74
CA PRO A 745 11.41 26.28 20.76
C PRO A 745 12.86 26.14 20.27
N GLY A 746 13.58 27.26 20.12
CA GLY A 746 14.99 27.26 19.73
C GLY A 746 15.94 26.71 20.80
N GLU A 747 15.73 27.05 22.08
CA GLU A 747 16.52 26.53 23.20
C GLU A 747 16.27 25.01 23.37
N LEU A 748 15.03 24.53 23.23
CA LEU A 748 14.70 23.11 23.28
C LEU A 748 15.29 22.34 22.09
N LEU A 749 15.18 22.89 20.87
CA LEU A 749 15.74 22.26 19.67
C LEU A 749 17.26 22.12 19.77
N CYS A 750 17.96 23.16 20.25
CA CYS A 750 19.41 23.12 20.44
C CYS A 750 19.86 22.16 21.54
N LEU A 751 19.17 22.14 22.69
CA LEU A 751 19.50 21.21 23.78
C LEU A 751 19.17 19.75 23.40
N GLY A 752 17.99 19.51 22.81
CA GLY A 752 17.56 18.19 22.36
C GLY A 752 18.46 17.62 21.26
N SER A 753 18.80 18.42 20.24
CA SER A 753 19.75 17.99 19.20
C SER A 753 21.16 17.80 19.74
N SER A 754 21.67 18.69 20.61
CA SER A 754 23.01 18.52 21.20
C SER A 754 23.12 17.26 22.06
N LEU A 755 22.07 16.93 22.83
CA LEU A 755 22.00 15.69 23.61
C LEU A 755 21.87 14.46 22.71
N ALA A 756 21.00 14.50 21.69
CA ALA A 756 20.81 13.40 20.75
C ALA A 756 22.08 13.10 19.93
N PHE A 757 22.72 14.12 19.35
CA PHE A 757 23.96 13.95 18.59
C PHE A 757 25.15 13.59 19.47
N SER A 758 25.29 14.18 20.67
CA SER A 758 26.31 13.75 21.63
C SER A 758 26.11 12.28 22.03
N GLY A 759 24.87 11.87 22.32
CA GLY A 759 24.51 10.48 22.62
C GLY A 759 24.78 9.52 21.46
N LEU A 760 24.41 9.89 20.23
CA LEU A 760 24.62 9.10 19.02
C LEU A 760 26.12 8.97 18.69
N PHE A 761 26.88 10.07 18.69
CA PHE A 761 28.31 10.02 18.41
C PHE A 761 29.08 9.32 19.54
N TYR A 762 28.66 9.46 20.80
CA TYR A 762 29.21 8.68 21.90
C TYR A 762 28.85 7.19 21.78
N TYR A 763 27.65 6.84 21.30
CA TYR A 763 27.27 5.46 21.01
C TYR A 763 28.10 4.87 19.85
N LEU A 764 28.29 5.61 18.76
CA LEU A 764 29.11 5.19 17.62
C LEU A 764 30.59 5.05 18.00
N TYR A 765 31.14 6.02 18.75
CA TYR A 765 32.44 5.91 19.39
C TYR A 765 32.53 4.67 20.28
N ARG A 766 31.56 4.45 21.18
CA ARG A 766 31.56 3.31 22.09
C ARG A 766 31.43 1.98 21.33
N ARG A 767 30.69 1.92 20.22
CA ARG A 767 30.60 0.74 19.34
C ARG A 767 31.94 0.47 18.66
N LYS A 768 32.51 1.43 17.93
CA LYS A 768 33.79 1.25 17.22
C LYS A 768 34.97 1.08 18.17
N SER A 769 35.02 1.80 19.30
CA SER A 769 36.03 1.62 20.34
C SER A 769 35.97 0.25 21.03
N ARG A 770 34.79 -0.37 21.17
CA ARG A 770 34.67 -1.77 21.64
C ARG A 770 35.23 -2.76 20.62
N VAL A 771 35.00 -2.54 19.32
CA VAL A 771 35.55 -3.38 18.25
C VAL A 771 37.07 -3.24 18.21
N VAL A 772 37.59 -2.01 18.22
CA VAL A 772 39.04 -1.72 18.31
C VAL A 772 39.67 -2.40 19.55
N ALA A 773 39.09 -2.22 20.74
CA ALA A 773 39.61 -2.84 21.97
C ALA A 773 39.65 -4.37 21.87
N ARG A 774 38.59 -5.01 21.36
CA ARG A 774 38.55 -6.46 21.14
C ARG A 774 39.58 -6.95 20.12
N ILE A 775 39.86 -6.20 19.06
CA ILE A 775 40.89 -6.54 18.07
C ILE A 775 42.30 -6.28 18.64
N GLN A 776 42.49 -5.27 19.48
CA GLN A 776 43.75 -5.02 20.19
C GLN A 776 44.07 -6.15 21.18
N GLU A 777 43.07 -6.61 21.93
CA GLU A 777 43.12 -7.70 22.93
C GLU A 777 43.15 -9.11 22.30
N ALA A 778 42.73 -9.26 21.04
CA ALA A 778 42.76 -10.54 20.33
C ALA A 778 44.20 -11.09 20.20
N PRO A 779 44.43 -12.39 20.44
CA PRO A 779 45.68 -13.06 20.09
C PRO A 779 45.98 -12.88 18.60
N LYS A 780 47.19 -12.41 18.30
CA LYS A 780 47.72 -12.25 16.94
C LYS A 780 48.57 -13.45 16.63
N LEU A 781 48.12 -14.26 15.68
CA LEU A 781 48.67 -15.56 15.34
C LEU A 781 49.06 -15.55 13.87
N GLN A 782 50.20 -16.15 13.56
CA GLN A 782 50.55 -16.54 12.19
C GLN A 782 50.06 -17.97 11.97
N VAL A 783 49.75 -18.35 10.74
CA VAL A 783 49.60 -19.78 10.41
C VAL A 783 50.98 -20.45 10.52
N ASP A 784 51.19 -21.24 11.57
CA ASP A 784 52.43 -21.98 11.84
C ASP A 784 52.13 -23.39 12.40
N ASP A 785 53.17 -24.22 12.54
CA ASP A 785 53.04 -25.61 13.00
C ASP A 785 52.76 -25.77 14.50
N ASN A 786 52.76 -24.68 15.28
CA ASN A 786 52.39 -24.67 16.68
C ASN A 786 50.89 -24.39 16.89
N LEU A 787 50.23 -23.82 15.88
CA LEU A 787 48.82 -23.39 15.95
C LEU A 787 47.84 -24.52 16.35
N PRO A 788 47.93 -25.77 15.82
CA PRO A 788 47.03 -26.85 16.23
C PRO A 788 47.21 -27.22 17.71
N ALA A 789 48.45 -27.23 18.21
CA ALA A 789 48.74 -27.50 19.61
C ALA A 789 48.16 -26.39 20.51
N LEU A 790 48.31 -25.12 20.11
CA LEU A 790 47.79 -23.96 20.84
C LEU A 790 46.26 -23.98 20.93
N VAL A 791 45.55 -24.26 19.83
CA VAL A 791 44.08 -24.38 19.83
C VAL A 791 43.62 -25.62 20.61
N SER A 792 44.36 -26.75 20.54
CA SER A 792 44.02 -27.96 21.30
C SER A 792 44.14 -27.79 22.82
N ALA A 793 44.99 -26.86 23.28
CA ALA A 793 45.17 -26.51 24.68
C ALA A 793 44.14 -25.46 25.18
N ALA A 794 43.37 -24.85 24.28
CA ALA A 794 42.31 -23.92 24.63
C ALA A 794 41.05 -24.65 25.14
N GLU A 795 40.34 -24.02 26.07
CA GLU A 795 39.13 -24.59 26.66
C GLU A 795 38.03 -24.74 25.59
N GLY A 796 37.56 -25.97 25.37
CA GLY A 796 36.63 -26.29 24.28
C GLY A 796 37.25 -26.42 22.88
N ARG A 797 38.59 -26.45 22.75
CA ARG A 797 39.33 -26.52 21.46
C ARG A 797 38.99 -25.39 20.49
N CYS A 798 38.69 -24.22 21.02
CA CYS A 798 38.29 -23.04 20.26
C CYS A 798 38.89 -21.78 20.86
N LEU A 799 39.39 -20.88 20.01
CA LEU A 799 39.77 -19.52 20.37
C LEU A 799 38.66 -18.58 19.86
N PRO A 800 37.85 -17.97 20.75
CA PRO A 800 36.60 -17.31 20.36
C PRO A 800 36.79 -16.02 19.53
N TYR A 801 37.99 -15.44 19.54
CA TYR A 801 38.32 -14.28 18.72
C TYR A 801 39.85 -14.14 18.58
N VAL A 802 40.37 -14.30 17.37
CA VAL A 802 41.80 -14.16 17.03
C VAL A 802 41.99 -13.35 15.76
N ALA A 803 43.15 -12.73 15.60
CA ALA A 803 43.63 -12.21 14.32
C ALA A 803 44.65 -13.20 13.76
N LEU A 804 44.32 -13.81 12.62
CA LEU A 804 45.13 -14.82 11.94
C LEU A 804 45.62 -14.29 10.60
N GLU A 805 46.93 -14.28 10.40
CA GLU A 805 47.57 -13.88 9.14
C GLU A 805 48.08 -15.11 8.39
N GLY A 806 47.85 -15.15 7.07
CA GLY A 806 48.33 -16.23 6.21
C GLY A 806 48.21 -15.93 4.72
N ILE A 807 48.73 -16.84 3.90
CA ILE A 807 48.64 -16.81 2.44
C ILE A 807 47.44 -17.65 1.97
N VAL A 808 46.66 -17.10 1.05
CA VAL A 808 45.50 -17.78 0.45
C VAL A 808 45.93 -18.90 -0.49
N LEU A 809 45.50 -20.13 -0.19
CA LEU A 809 45.62 -21.32 -1.04
C LEU A 809 44.24 -21.92 -1.34
N PRO A 810 43.99 -22.45 -2.55
CA PRO A 810 42.71 -23.07 -2.89
C PRO A 810 42.62 -24.47 -2.27
N ALA A 811 41.49 -24.81 -1.63
CA ALA A 811 41.24 -26.16 -1.12
C ALA A 811 40.73 -27.13 -2.21
N GLN A 812 40.25 -26.57 -3.33
CA GLN A 812 39.73 -27.28 -4.50
C GLN A 812 40.38 -26.73 -5.77
N ALA A 813 39.82 -27.00 -6.96
CA ALA A 813 40.24 -26.33 -8.18
C ALA A 813 40.04 -24.81 -8.04
N ALA A 814 41.11 -24.02 -8.19
CA ALA A 814 41.05 -22.57 -8.13
C ALA A 814 40.21 -22.00 -9.29
N LEU A 815 39.57 -20.85 -9.04
CA LEU A 815 38.88 -20.10 -10.07
C LEU A 815 39.92 -19.48 -11.02
N THR A 816 39.78 -19.75 -12.31
CA THR A 816 40.57 -19.10 -13.36
C THR A 816 39.93 -17.76 -13.75
N SER A 817 40.73 -16.71 -13.93
CA SER A 817 40.26 -15.46 -14.55
C SER A 817 39.63 -15.72 -15.91
N HIS A 818 38.54 -15.03 -16.21
CA HIS A 818 37.86 -15.11 -17.52
C HIS A 818 38.63 -14.39 -18.64
N TYR A 819 39.54 -13.48 -18.28
CA TYR A 819 40.23 -12.59 -19.23
C TYR A 819 41.76 -12.74 -19.23
N HIS A 820 42.35 -13.38 -18.22
CA HIS A 820 43.79 -13.57 -18.08
C HIS A 820 44.16 -15.04 -17.83
N GLU A 821 44.68 -15.71 -18.86
CA GLU A 821 45.22 -17.07 -18.74
C GLU A 821 46.32 -17.13 -17.67
N GLY A 822 46.14 -18.01 -16.68
CA GLY A 822 47.09 -18.25 -15.59
C GLY A 822 46.86 -17.46 -14.31
N LEU A 823 45.93 -16.48 -14.28
CA LEU A 823 45.49 -15.90 -12.99
C LEU A 823 44.52 -16.85 -12.28
N LEU A 824 44.86 -17.19 -11.04
CA LEU A 824 44.09 -18.05 -10.16
C LEU A 824 43.62 -17.28 -8.92
N GLY A 825 42.37 -17.50 -8.53
CA GLY A 825 41.78 -16.95 -7.32
C GLY A 825 40.85 -17.92 -6.63
N VAL A 826 40.34 -17.50 -5.46
CA VAL A 826 39.41 -18.29 -4.64
C VAL A 826 38.05 -17.63 -4.46
N ILE A 827 37.99 -16.31 -4.65
CA ILE A 827 36.76 -15.55 -4.87
C ILE A 827 36.96 -14.77 -6.16
N GLN A 828 35.95 -14.74 -7.03
CA GLN A 828 35.94 -14.02 -8.30
C GLN A 828 34.63 -13.25 -8.42
N LYS A 829 34.71 -11.97 -8.75
CA LYS A 829 33.57 -11.07 -8.90
C LYS A 829 33.61 -10.46 -10.28
N LEU A 830 32.64 -10.82 -11.12
CA LEU A 830 32.42 -10.20 -12.42
C LEU A 830 31.36 -9.12 -12.28
N GLN A 831 31.64 -7.92 -12.79
CA GLN A 831 30.65 -6.83 -12.87
C GLN A 831 30.65 -6.22 -14.26
N LEU A 832 29.45 -5.87 -14.72
CA LEU A 832 29.23 -5.05 -15.91
C LEU A 832 28.61 -3.72 -15.46
N LYS A 833 29.23 -2.59 -15.79
CA LYS A 833 28.82 -1.24 -15.37
C LYS A 833 28.64 -0.34 -16.59
N GLU A 834 27.50 0.30 -16.74
CA GLU A 834 27.29 1.35 -17.74
C GLU A 834 27.87 2.68 -17.23
N HIS A 835 28.76 3.31 -17.99
CA HIS A 835 29.18 4.70 -17.76
C HIS A 835 28.42 5.61 -18.72
N ARG A 836 27.80 6.64 -18.19
CA ARG A 836 27.09 7.68 -18.94
C ARG A 836 27.48 9.06 -18.45
N LEU A 837 27.55 9.99 -19.39
CA LEU A 837 27.55 11.42 -19.12
C LEU A 837 26.10 11.87 -19.01
N ILE A 838 25.73 12.39 -17.85
CA ILE A 838 24.43 13.04 -17.63
C ILE A 838 24.65 14.55 -17.76
N TRP A 839 23.82 15.21 -18.55
CA TRP A 839 23.88 16.65 -18.75
C TRP A 839 23.35 17.37 -17.51
N ASN A 840 24.26 17.96 -16.74
CA ASN A 840 23.89 18.83 -15.63
C ASN A 840 23.50 20.20 -16.19
N SER A 841 22.19 20.43 -16.31
CA SER A 841 21.62 21.67 -16.85
C SER A 841 21.90 22.90 -15.99
N LEU A 842 22.10 22.73 -14.67
CA LEU A 842 22.47 23.78 -13.72
C LEU A 842 23.94 24.21 -13.88
N ALA A 843 24.84 23.23 -14.02
CA ALA A 843 26.28 23.47 -14.20
C ALA A 843 26.72 23.64 -15.67
N ARG A 844 25.78 23.53 -16.63
CA ARG A 844 26.01 23.53 -18.10
C ARG A 844 27.18 22.63 -18.53
N SER A 845 27.31 21.48 -17.88
CA SER A 845 28.43 20.56 -18.05
C SER A 845 27.94 19.12 -17.93
N TRP A 846 28.73 18.20 -18.47
CA TRP A 846 28.43 16.78 -18.39
C TRP A 846 29.09 16.18 -17.15
N SER A 847 28.31 15.51 -16.30
CA SER A 847 28.79 14.78 -15.12
C SER A 847 28.76 13.27 -15.38
N GLU A 848 29.81 12.57 -14.95
CA GLU A 848 29.89 11.11 -15.10
C GLU A 848 29.02 10.39 -14.06
N SER A 849 28.38 9.30 -14.48
CA SER A 849 27.54 8.43 -13.67
C SER A 849 27.74 6.99 -14.10
N GLU A 850 27.85 6.10 -13.11
CA GLU A 850 28.00 4.66 -13.28
C GLU A 850 26.72 3.93 -12.84
N ARG A 851 26.40 2.81 -13.49
CA ARG A 851 25.29 1.92 -13.14
C ARG A 851 25.69 0.46 -13.32
N VAL A 852 25.64 -0.35 -12.26
CA VAL A 852 25.81 -1.81 -12.41
C VAL A 852 24.64 -2.38 -13.21
N LEU A 853 24.95 -3.07 -14.30
CA LEU A 853 24.03 -3.79 -15.19
C LEU A 853 23.93 -5.28 -14.82
N SER A 854 25.03 -5.87 -14.35
CA SER A 854 25.11 -7.27 -13.92
C SER A 854 26.24 -7.45 -12.91
N GLU A 855 26.06 -8.36 -11.95
CA GLU A 855 27.06 -8.76 -10.96
C GLU A 855 26.95 -10.26 -10.72
N GLN A 856 28.09 -10.96 -10.72
CA GLN A 856 28.19 -12.39 -10.42
C GLN A 856 29.39 -12.62 -9.50
N ILE A 857 29.19 -13.34 -8.40
CA ILE A 857 30.25 -13.70 -7.45
C ILE A 857 30.37 -15.22 -7.39
N TYR A 858 31.55 -15.72 -7.73
CA TYR A 858 31.97 -17.11 -7.59
C TYR A 858 32.92 -17.23 -6.40
N THR A 859 32.79 -18.31 -5.64
CA THR A 859 33.67 -18.61 -4.50
C THR A 859 33.95 -20.11 -4.48
N VAL A 860 35.19 -20.48 -4.17
CA VAL A 860 35.60 -21.86 -3.90
C VAL A 860 36.21 -21.94 -2.50
N PRO A 861 36.06 -23.08 -1.78
CA PRO A 861 36.68 -23.25 -0.47
C PRO A 861 38.19 -23.02 -0.53
N PHE A 862 38.71 -22.28 0.44
CA PHE A 862 40.12 -21.89 0.50
C PHE A 862 40.67 -21.91 1.91
N LEU A 863 41.98 -22.00 1.98
CA LEU A 863 42.77 -22.18 3.19
C LEU A 863 43.74 -21.00 3.35
N LEU A 864 44.08 -20.68 4.58
CA LEU A 864 45.23 -19.87 4.94
C LEU A 864 46.39 -20.77 5.31
N ALA A 865 47.57 -20.51 4.73
CA ALA A 865 48.80 -21.26 4.94
C ALA A 865 49.96 -20.33 5.35
N SER A 866 51.01 -20.92 5.92
CA SER A 866 52.20 -20.18 6.33
C SER A 866 52.96 -19.60 5.12
N PRO A 867 53.59 -18.41 5.23
CA PRO A 867 54.48 -17.86 4.21
C PRO A 867 55.83 -18.62 4.16
N GLY A 868 55.82 -19.84 3.63
CA GLY A 868 57.02 -20.65 3.43
C GLY A 868 56.78 -21.95 2.63
N PRO A 869 57.80 -22.50 1.96
CA PRO A 869 57.66 -23.65 1.05
C PRO A 869 57.42 -25.01 1.74
N GLU A 870 57.46 -25.09 3.08
CA GLU A 870 57.29 -26.34 3.86
C GLU A 870 56.24 -26.20 4.99
N ALA A 871 55.26 -25.29 4.85
CA ALA A 871 54.09 -25.15 5.74
C ALA A 871 53.22 -26.42 5.86
N ALA A 872 53.25 -27.14 6.99
CA ALA A 872 52.36 -28.29 7.22
C ALA A 872 50.95 -27.88 7.70
N THR A 873 50.84 -26.79 8.45
CA THR A 873 49.55 -26.30 8.98
C THR A 873 48.77 -25.45 7.96
N GLN A 874 47.47 -25.73 7.85
CA GLN A 874 46.51 -25.03 7.00
C GLN A 874 45.22 -24.76 7.79
N VAL A 875 44.56 -23.63 7.53
CA VAL A 875 43.32 -23.21 8.22
C VAL A 875 42.24 -22.91 7.19
N SER A 876 41.11 -23.62 7.22
CA SER A 876 39.93 -23.34 6.38
C SER A 876 39.31 -21.99 6.73
N VAL A 877 38.88 -21.23 5.72
CA VAL A 877 38.10 -20.00 5.93
C VAL A 877 36.64 -20.26 5.58
N ASP A 878 35.80 -20.28 6.60
CA ASP A 878 34.39 -20.64 6.47
C ASP A 878 33.51 -19.38 6.31
N SER A 879 32.48 -19.49 5.47
CA SER A 879 31.53 -18.39 5.18
C SER A 879 32.18 -17.04 4.82
N PRO A 880 33.16 -16.98 3.89
CA PRO A 880 33.93 -15.75 3.61
C PRO A 880 33.08 -14.57 3.11
N LEU A 881 31.90 -14.83 2.54
CA LEU A 881 30.96 -13.80 2.09
C LEU A 881 30.21 -13.09 3.23
N GLN A 882 30.31 -13.58 4.48
CA GLN A 882 29.76 -12.92 5.67
C GLN A 882 30.74 -11.94 6.32
N ALA A 883 31.95 -11.79 5.79
CA ALA A 883 32.94 -10.85 6.30
C ALA A 883 32.52 -9.39 6.05
N VAL A 884 32.77 -8.52 7.02
CA VAL A 884 32.47 -7.07 6.95
C VAL A 884 33.25 -6.37 5.82
N CYS A 885 34.37 -6.96 5.40
CA CYS A 885 35.16 -6.55 4.26
C CYS A 885 35.35 -7.76 3.33
N LEU A 886 35.23 -7.54 2.01
CA LEU A 886 35.58 -8.55 0.99
C LEU A 886 36.96 -8.21 0.41
N PRO A 887 37.95 -9.11 0.51
CA PRO A 887 39.34 -8.84 0.15
C PRO A 887 39.60 -9.05 -1.36
N LEU A 888 38.94 -8.29 -2.23
CA LEU A 888 39.05 -8.45 -3.68
C LEU A 888 40.01 -7.42 -4.30
N GLU A 889 40.82 -7.85 -5.25
CA GLU A 889 41.69 -6.98 -6.07
C GLU A 889 41.18 -6.97 -7.51
N MET A 890 41.15 -5.81 -8.16
CA MET A 890 40.78 -5.70 -9.58
C MET A 890 41.86 -6.35 -10.46
N VAL A 891 41.49 -7.36 -11.26
CA VAL A 891 42.40 -8.12 -12.13
C VAL A 891 42.18 -7.88 -13.62
N TYR A 892 40.99 -7.45 -14.03
CA TYR A 892 40.71 -7.01 -15.40
C TYR A 892 39.71 -5.86 -15.40
N GLU A 893 39.92 -4.92 -16.32
CA GLU A 893 39.05 -3.78 -16.58
C GLU A 893 39.05 -3.51 -18.09
N ARG A 894 37.86 -3.44 -18.70
CA ARG A 894 37.71 -3.07 -20.11
C ARG A 894 36.52 -2.15 -20.33
N PHE A 895 36.81 -0.99 -20.90
CA PHE A 895 35.80 -0.02 -21.32
C PHE A 895 35.48 -0.13 -22.81
N GLN A 896 34.23 -0.41 -23.15
CA GLN A 896 33.72 -0.50 -24.53
C GLN A 896 32.90 0.75 -24.88
N GLN A 897 33.44 1.63 -25.74
CA GLN A 897 32.72 2.82 -26.22
C GLN A 897 31.73 2.46 -27.34
N PRO A 898 30.50 3.03 -27.36
CA PRO A 898 29.52 2.78 -28.40
C PRO A 898 29.80 3.62 -29.66
N SER A 899 29.65 3.01 -30.84
CA SER A 899 29.70 3.73 -32.11
C SER A 899 28.39 4.45 -32.39
N HIS A 900 28.40 5.78 -32.45
CA HIS A 900 27.19 6.59 -32.67
C HIS A 900 27.04 7.09 -34.10
N GLY A 901 25.81 7.03 -34.62
CA GLY A 901 25.41 7.72 -35.84
C GLY A 901 24.95 9.15 -35.60
N PHE A 902 24.80 9.92 -36.68
CA PHE A 902 24.39 11.33 -36.63
C PHE A 902 23.00 11.55 -35.99
N ARG A 903 22.08 10.58 -36.10
CA ARG A 903 20.76 10.66 -35.46
C ARG A 903 20.82 10.46 -33.95
N ASP A 904 21.72 9.59 -33.47
CA ASP A 904 21.87 9.28 -32.04
C ASP A 904 22.41 10.48 -31.28
N LEU A 905 23.38 11.19 -31.87
CA LEU A 905 23.95 12.43 -31.33
C LEU A 905 22.90 13.54 -31.11
N LEU A 906 21.88 13.62 -31.98
CA LEU A 906 20.80 14.60 -31.83
C LEU A 906 19.81 14.19 -30.72
N GLY A 907 19.52 12.88 -30.60
CA GLY A 907 18.68 12.34 -29.53
C GLY A 907 19.32 12.50 -28.14
N GLN A 908 20.61 12.20 -28.01
CA GLN A 908 21.37 12.32 -26.75
C GLN A 908 21.35 13.75 -26.19
N TYR A 909 21.40 14.77 -27.05
CA TYR A 909 21.36 16.17 -26.62
C TYR A 909 19.96 16.62 -26.13
N LEU A 910 18.89 15.96 -26.62
CA LEU A 910 17.51 16.22 -26.20
C LEU A 910 17.11 15.44 -24.94
N ILE A 911 17.64 14.22 -24.79
CA ILE A 911 17.39 13.34 -23.63
C ILE A 911 18.23 13.78 -22.42
N GLY A 912 19.36 14.46 -22.64
CA GLY A 912 20.26 14.90 -21.57
C GLY A 912 21.12 13.78 -20.99
N GLU A 913 21.17 12.62 -21.64
CA GLU A 913 22.06 11.52 -21.30
C GLU A 913 22.84 11.08 -22.55
N LYS A 914 24.14 10.85 -22.36
CA LYS A 914 25.05 10.34 -23.37
C LYS A 914 25.80 9.12 -22.80
N PRO A 915 25.53 7.88 -23.27
CA PRO A 915 26.32 6.74 -22.87
C PRO A 915 27.78 6.96 -23.30
N LYS A 916 28.73 6.81 -22.37
CA LYS A 916 30.16 6.78 -22.70
C LYS A 916 30.59 5.39 -23.14
N GLY A 917 29.96 4.35 -22.60
CA GLY A 917 30.32 2.95 -22.82
C GLY A 917 30.01 2.06 -21.64
N ILE A 918 30.34 0.78 -21.79
CA ILE A 918 30.17 -0.23 -20.76
C ILE A 918 31.57 -0.63 -20.25
N LEU A 919 31.77 -0.55 -18.94
CA LEU A 919 32.93 -1.03 -18.21
C LEU A 919 32.67 -2.46 -17.73
N GLU A 920 33.49 -3.38 -18.16
CA GLU A 920 33.52 -4.78 -17.74
C GLU A 920 34.69 -4.93 -16.76
N THR A 921 34.41 -5.30 -15.50
CA THR A 921 35.45 -5.49 -14.47
C THR A 921 35.41 -6.89 -13.88
N GLU A 922 36.59 -7.47 -13.66
CA GLU A 922 36.80 -8.69 -12.88
C GLU A 922 37.66 -8.33 -11.66
N GLU A 923 37.19 -8.69 -10.47
CA GLU A 923 37.91 -8.58 -9.21
C GLU A 923 38.10 -9.98 -8.62
N MET A 924 39.26 -10.29 -8.03
CA MET A 924 39.53 -11.62 -7.46
C MET A 924 40.30 -11.52 -6.14
N LEU A 925 39.98 -12.40 -5.19
CA LEU A 925 40.92 -12.77 -4.12
C LEU A 925 41.91 -13.78 -4.73
N ARG A 926 43.12 -13.32 -5.04
CA ARG A 926 44.13 -14.12 -5.75
C ARG A 926 44.73 -15.21 -4.87
N VAL A 927 45.03 -16.36 -5.46
CA VAL A 927 45.89 -17.39 -4.84
C VAL A 927 47.27 -16.76 -4.62
N GLY A 928 47.83 -16.91 -3.42
CA GLY A 928 49.07 -16.25 -3.02
C GLY A 928 48.90 -14.87 -2.38
N ALA A 929 47.68 -14.33 -2.27
CA ALA A 929 47.43 -13.07 -1.56
C ALA A 929 47.63 -13.24 -0.05
N GLY A 930 48.23 -12.23 0.59
CA GLY A 930 48.31 -12.12 2.05
C GLY A 930 46.98 -11.62 2.62
N LEU A 931 46.37 -12.42 3.49
CA LEU A 931 45.06 -12.15 4.07
C LEU A 931 45.12 -12.17 5.60
N THR A 932 44.59 -11.12 6.22
CA THR A 932 44.30 -11.08 7.65
C THR A 932 42.83 -11.44 7.85
N GLY A 933 42.59 -12.56 8.53
CA GLY A 933 41.26 -12.98 8.97
C GLY A 933 41.09 -12.74 10.47
N ILE A 934 40.01 -12.07 10.87
CA ILE A 934 39.67 -11.85 12.28
C ILE A 934 38.33 -12.51 12.57
N GLY A 935 38.35 -13.53 13.42
CA GLY A 935 37.21 -14.41 13.66
C GLY A 935 37.47 -15.42 14.77
N GLU A 936 36.58 -16.40 14.87
CA GLU A 936 36.72 -17.53 15.79
C GLU A 936 37.54 -18.64 15.13
N LEU A 937 38.55 -19.16 15.82
CA LEU A 937 39.42 -20.25 15.32
C LEU A 937 39.15 -21.52 16.11
N SER A 938 38.55 -22.51 15.46
CA SER A 938 38.17 -23.80 16.05
C SER A 938 38.97 -24.96 15.47
N LEU A 939 39.22 -25.99 16.28
CA LEU A 939 39.80 -27.27 15.85
C LEU A 939 38.70 -28.33 15.78
N GLN A 940 38.37 -28.77 14.57
CA GLN A 940 37.30 -29.72 14.29
C GLN A 940 37.66 -31.16 14.73
N PRO A 941 36.69 -32.07 14.88
CA PRO A 941 36.92 -33.43 15.37
C PRO A 941 37.84 -34.30 14.49
N ASP A 942 37.96 -33.99 13.20
CA ASP A 942 38.85 -34.61 12.22
C ASP A 942 40.29 -34.04 12.26
N GLY A 943 40.51 -32.97 13.03
CA GLY A 943 41.81 -32.32 13.23
C GLY A 943 42.07 -31.12 12.32
N SER A 944 41.13 -30.68 11.49
CA SER A 944 41.28 -29.45 10.71
C SER A 944 41.07 -28.19 11.57
N LEU A 945 41.78 -27.11 11.22
CA LEU A 945 41.55 -25.79 11.79
C LEU A 945 40.61 -24.97 10.91
N HIS A 946 39.63 -24.30 11.51
CA HIS A 946 38.61 -23.52 10.82
C HIS A 946 38.49 -22.12 11.42
N LEU A 947 38.67 -21.09 10.59
CA LEU A 947 38.42 -19.69 10.91
C LEU A 947 37.02 -19.31 10.42
N GLN A 948 36.14 -18.93 11.35
CA GLN A 948 34.70 -18.77 11.10
C GLN A 948 34.13 -17.50 11.77
N PRO A 949 32.91 -17.06 11.40
CA PRO A 949 32.20 -15.99 12.11
C PRO A 949 32.00 -16.30 13.61
N PRO A 950 32.31 -15.37 14.54
CA PRO A 950 32.29 -15.68 15.98
C PRO A 950 30.89 -15.92 16.56
N ALA A 951 30.71 -17.07 17.22
CA ALA A 951 29.41 -17.47 17.77
C ALA A 951 28.93 -16.60 18.94
N GLN A 952 29.86 -16.01 19.70
CA GLN A 952 29.56 -15.19 20.89
C GLN A 952 29.49 -13.67 20.62
N GLY A 953 29.18 -13.29 19.38
CA GLY A 953 28.92 -11.90 18.99
C GLY A 953 30.20 -11.05 18.85
N GLY A 954 30.93 -11.28 17.75
CA GLY A 954 32.00 -10.43 17.23
C GLY A 954 31.80 -10.15 15.74
N GLU A 955 32.36 -9.04 15.22
CA GLU A 955 32.33 -8.75 13.77
C GLU A 955 33.42 -9.63 13.08
N PHE A 956 33.09 -10.29 11.97
CA PHE A 956 34.02 -11.15 11.21
C PHE A 956 34.69 -10.33 10.09
N PHE A 957 36.01 -10.39 9.95
CA PHE A 957 36.76 -9.59 8.98
C PHE A 957 37.67 -10.45 8.12
N LEU A 958 37.73 -10.14 6.82
CA LEU A 958 38.73 -10.64 5.87
C LEU A 958 39.30 -9.43 5.12
N CYS A 959 40.56 -9.10 5.38
CA CYS A 959 41.19 -7.89 4.86
C CYS A 959 42.53 -8.22 4.16
N LEU A 960 42.80 -7.53 3.06
CA LEU A 960 44.12 -7.53 2.42
C LEU A 960 45.07 -6.67 3.25
N GLY A 961 46.30 -7.14 3.48
CA GLY A 961 47.29 -6.46 4.32
C GLY A 961 47.34 -6.98 5.77
N ASP A 962 48.16 -6.34 6.60
CA ASP A 962 48.45 -6.76 7.97
C ASP A 962 47.45 -6.24 9.02
N TRP A 963 47.48 -6.84 10.22
CA TRP A 963 46.61 -6.45 11.33
C TRP A 963 46.83 -5.01 11.80
N GLN A 964 48.03 -4.44 11.60
CA GLN A 964 48.37 -3.07 12.02
C GLN A 964 47.65 -2.04 11.14
N THR A 965 47.62 -2.28 9.82
CA THR A 965 46.94 -1.43 8.84
C THR A 965 45.43 -1.42 9.11
N VAL A 966 44.83 -2.59 9.30
CA VAL A 966 43.40 -2.74 9.62
C VAL A 966 43.04 -2.04 10.95
N LEU A 967 43.91 -2.14 11.97
CA LEU A 967 43.68 -1.47 13.25
C LEU A 967 43.75 0.07 13.11
N ALA A 968 44.72 0.60 12.38
CA ALA A 968 44.93 2.04 12.23
C ALA A 968 43.73 2.74 11.59
N GLU A 969 43.08 2.12 10.60
CA GLU A 969 41.84 2.64 9.99
C GLU A 969 40.68 2.68 10.99
N LEU A 970 40.49 1.61 11.77
CA LEU A 970 39.43 1.51 12.78
C LEU A 970 39.64 2.47 13.97
N GLU A 971 40.90 2.68 14.38
CA GLU A 971 41.28 3.66 15.41
C GLU A 971 41.02 5.10 14.94
N SER A 972 41.43 5.45 13.72
CA SER A 972 41.20 6.76 13.10
C SER A 972 39.70 7.09 13.06
N ALA A 973 38.88 6.16 12.57
CA ALA A 973 37.43 6.29 12.54
C ALA A 973 36.83 6.47 13.96
N SER A 974 37.31 5.73 14.96
CA SER A 974 36.85 5.83 16.34
C SER A 974 37.20 7.19 16.99
N GLY A 975 38.40 7.71 16.72
CA GLY A 975 38.86 9.01 17.22
C GLY A 975 38.00 10.18 16.73
N LEU A 976 37.55 10.14 15.48
CA LEU A 976 36.65 11.15 14.90
C LEU A 976 35.31 11.22 15.64
N TRP A 977 34.68 10.07 15.91
CA TRP A 977 33.40 10.03 16.65
C TRP A 977 33.53 10.55 18.09
N LYS A 978 34.66 10.28 18.75
CA LYS A 978 34.97 10.82 20.08
C LYS A 978 35.06 12.35 20.07
N GLY A 979 35.73 12.91 19.07
CA GLY A 979 35.84 14.37 18.87
C GLY A 979 34.48 15.02 18.64
N ALA A 980 33.64 14.42 17.77
CA ALA A 980 32.29 14.91 17.48
C ALA A 980 31.38 14.92 18.73
N ALA A 981 31.41 13.86 19.54
CA ALA A 981 30.62 13.79 20.77
C ALA A 981 30.98 14.90 21.78
N LEU A 982 32.28 15.16 21.99
CA LEU A 982 32.76 16.20 22.90
C LEU A 982 32.38 17.61 22.42
N LEU A 983 32.41 17.87 21.11
CA LEU A 983 31.97 19.13 20.50
C LEU A 983 30.48 19.39 20.73
N CYS A 984 29.62 18.40 20.50
CA CYS A 984 28.18 18.52 20.75
C CYS A 984 27.86 18.72 22.24
N ALA A 985 28.56 18.02 23.14
CA ALA A 985 28.39 18.19 24.59
C ALA A 985 28.76 19.62 25.05
N ALA A 986 29.86 20.19 24.54
CA ALA A 986 30.28 21.55 24.86
C ALA A 986 29.28 22.61 24.36
N ALA A 987 28.72 22.42 23.16
CA ALA A 987 27.68 23.30 22.62
C ALA A 987 26.40 23.27 23.47
N GLY A 988 25.95 22.08 23.88
CA GLY A 988 24.79 21.92 24.78
C GLY A 988 24.98 22.63 26.12
N LEU A 989 26.16 22.47 26.74
CA LEU A 989 26.49 23.12 28.02
C LEU A 989 26.44 24.66 27.93
N ALA A 990 26.92 25.24 26.82
CA ALA A 990 26.91 26.68 26.61
C ALA A 990 25.48 27.25 26.51
N VAL A 991 24.57 26.55 25.82
CA VAL A 991 23.14 26.93 25.74
C VAL A 991 22.46 26.81 27.10
N LEU A 992 22.77 25.76 27.88
CA LEU A 992 22.19 25.53 29.21
C LEU A 992 22.64 26.62 30.21
N LEU A 993 23.92 27.01 30.19
CA LEU A 993 24.44 28.14 30.97
C LEU A 993 23.81 29.47 30.55
N HIS A 994 23.57 29.70 29.26
CA HIS A 994 22.89 30.90 28.77
C HIS A 994 21.45 30.99 29.29
N ALA A 995 20.70 29.89 29.23
CA ALA A 995 19.33 29.81 29.76
C ALA A 995 19.28 30.04 31.29
N LEU A 996 20.21 29.44 32.04
CA LEU A 996 20.33 29.65 33.50
C LEU A 996 20.69 31.10 33.86
N CYS A 997 21.62 31.74 33.14
CA CYS A 997 21.93 33.15 33.33
C CYS A 997 20.74 34.06 33.01
N ARG A 998 19.92 33.71 32.00
CA ARG A 998 18.70 34.43 31.64
C ARG A 998 17.61 34.29 32.71
N ALA A 999 17.45 33.10 33.29
CA ALA A 999 16.55 32.86 34.41
C ALA A 999 17.00 33.64 35.67
N TYR A 1000 18.28 33.54 36.05
CA TYR A 1000 18.85 34.22 37.21
C TYR A 1000 18.68 35.75 37.17
N ARG A 1001 18.83 36.37 35.99
CA ARG A 1001 18.61 37.82 35.79
C ARG A 1001 17.16 38.26 36.01
N ARG A 1002 16.18 37.36 35.92
CA ARG A 1002 14.75 37.67 36.14
C ARG A 1002 14.32 37.59 37.62
N SER A 1003 15.15 37.03 38.50
CA SER A 1003 14.77 36.73 39.90
C SER A 1003 15.28 37.73 40.94
N ARG A 1004 15.67 38.96 40.55
CA ARG A 1004 16.06 40.03 41.49
C ARG A 1004 14.94 41.07 41.69
N PRO A 1005 14.43 41.24 42.92
CA PRO A 1005 13.47 42.31 43.24
C PRO A 1005 14.14 43.59 43.77
N GLY A 1006 13.53 44.75 43.46
CA GLY A 1006 13.62 45.98 44.27
C GLY A 1006 14.40 47.17 43.68
N GLN A 1007 13.69 48.17 43.14
CA GLN A 1007 13.51 49.50 43.77
C GLN A 1007 12.63 50.45 42.90
N GLN A 1008 11.59 51.02 43.50
CA GLN A 1008 10.82 52.19 43.02
C GLN A 1008 11.19 53.43 43.87
N PRO A 1009 10.89 54.65 43.37
CA PRO A 1009 9.80 55.49 43.95
C PRO A 1009 8.84 56.00 42.84
N GLU A 1010 7.51 55.88 42.97
CA GLU A 1010 6.56 56.73 43.73
C GLU A 1010 6.22 58.08 43.08
N GLU A 1011 4.97 58.23 42.61
CA GLU A 1011 4.07 59.34 43.00
C GLU A 1011 2.59 59.10 42.56
N ASP A 1012 1.67 59.42 43.49
CA ASP A 1012 0.22 59.76 43.40
C ASP A 1012 -0.89 58.89 42.75
N LYS A 1013 -1.67 58.26 43.65
CA LYS A 1013 -3.13 58.46 43.96
C LYS A 1013 -4.30 58.08 43.02
N GLU A 1014 -5.16 57.23 43.61
CA GLU A 1014 -6.63 57.34 43.81
C GLU A 1014 -7.57 57.75 42.66
N LEU A 1015 -8.49 56.86 42.25
CA LEU A 1015 -9.93 56.91 42.60
C LEU A 1015 -10.76 55.76 41.99
N ASP A 1016 -11.91 55.47 42.61
CA ASP A 1016 -12.87 54.42 42.25
C ASP A 1016 -13.71 54.72 40.98
N GLY A 1017 -14.31 53.67 40.40
CA GLY A 1017 -15.41 53.82 39.43
C GLY A 1017 -15.86 52.51 38.77
N GLU A 1018 -17.01 51.97 39.20
CA GLU A 1018 -17.80 51.04 38.39
C GLU A 1018 -18.54 51.82 37.28
N GLU A 1019 -18.50 51.35 36.03
CA GLU A 1019 -19.67 51.28 35.14
C GLU A 1019 -19.34 50.51 33.85
N GLY A 1020 -20.35 49.82 33.28
CA GLY A 1020 -20.17 48.92 32.13
C GLY A 1020 -20.27 49.63 30.77
N GLY A 1021 -19.53 49.10 29.79
CA GLY A 1021 -19.70 49.47 28.37
C GLY A 1021 -18.62 48.84 27.49
N ASP A 1022 -19.03 48.25 26.37
CA ASP A 1022 -18.10 47.64 25.39
C ASP A 1022 -17.03 48.65 24.92
N ARG A 1023 -15.80 48.42 25.36
CA ARG A 1023 -14.59 49.03 24.76
C ARG A 1023 -13.52 47.96 24.63
N ALA A 1024 -12.96 47.86 23.42
CA ALA A 1024 -11.78 47.06 23.20
C ALA A 1024 -10.66 47.50 24.17
N PRO A 1025 -9.84 46.56 24.71
CA PRO A 1025 -8.83 46.88 25.72
C PRO A 1025 -7.95 48.04 25.26
N GLU A 1026 -7.58 48.95 26.16
CA GLU A 1026 -7.04 50.28 25.80
C GLU A 1026 -5.78 50.23 24.94
N ASP A 1027 -4.99 49.16 25.08
CA ASP A 1027 -3.78 48.87 24.30
C ASP A 1027 -4.03 48.25 22.92
N SER A 1028 -5.29 48.06 22.49
CA SER A 1028 -5.63 47.43 21.21
C SER A 1028 -5.42 48.35 19.99
N CYS A 1029 -4.94 47.76 18.89
CA CYS A 1029 -4.72 48.37 17.59
C CYS A 1029 -6.01 48.97 17.03
N VAL A 1030 -6.04 50.29 16.78
CA VAL A 1030 -7.26 51.03 16.36
C VAL A 1030 -7.80 50.61 14.99
N VAL A 1031 -7.03 49.81 14.22
CA VAL A 1031 -7.39 49.33 12.87
C VAL A 1031 -8.07 47.95 12.91
N CYS A 1032 -7.72 47.07 13.86
CA CYS A 1032 -8.22 45.69 13.89
C CYS A 1032 -8.84 45.26 15.23
N LEU A 1033 -8.71 46.08 16.29
CA LEU A 1033 -9.27 45.93 17.63
C LEU A 1033 -8.98 44.60 18.36
N SER A 1034 -8.13 43.74 17.78
CA SER A 1034 -7.92 42.34 18.18
C SER A 1034 -6.46 41.98 18.48
N ARG A 1035 -5.55 42.95 18.32
CA ARG A 1035 -4.10 42.80 18.59
C ARG A 1035 -3.58 44.07 19.27
N PRO A 1036 -2.57 44.00 20.15
CA PRO A 1036 -2.03 45.18 20.82
C PRO A 1036 -1.32 46.17 19.87
N ARG A 1037 -1.12 47.41 20.33
CA ARG A 1037 -0.38 48.46 19.62
C ARG A 1037 1.12 48.23 19.79
N GLU A 1038 1.74 47.62 18.78
CA GLU A 1038 3.12 47.14 18.86
C GLU A 1038 4.14 48.00 18.12
N CYS A 1039 3.75 49.14 17.53
CA CYS A 1039 4.67 49.97 16.75
C CYS A 1039 4.47 51.48 16.91
N VAL A 1040 5.61 52.19 16.95
CA VAL A 1040 5.71 53.65 16.88
C VAL A 1040 5.89 54.06 15.42
N LEU A 1041 5.09 55.01 14.96
CA LEU A 1041 5.23 55.62 13.63
C LEU A 1041 6.18 56.83 13.71
N LEU A 1042 7.46 56.63 13.34
CA LEU A 1042 8.46 57.70 13.38
C LEU A 1042 8.18 58.75 12.29
N GLY A 1043 8.39 60.01 12.66
CA GLY A 1043 7.92 61.19 11.93
C GLY A 1043 6.82 61.93 12.69
N CYS A 1044 5.89 61.20 13.32
CA CYS A 1044 4.82 61.78 14.14
C CYS A 1044 4.67 61.22 15.56
N GLY A 1045 5.39 60.15 15.92
CA GLY A 1045 5.43 59.58 17.28
C GLY A 1045 4.17 58.81 17.70
N HIS A 1046 3.14 58.71 16.87
CA HIS A 1046 1.88 58.08 17.25
C HIS A 1046 1.98 56.55 17.33
N ILE A 1047 1.45 55.99 18.41
CA ILE A 1047 1.29 54.56 18.68
C ILE A 1047 -0.19 54.23 18.53
N CYS A 1048 -0.59 53.63 17.41
CA CYS A 1048 -2.01 53.41 17.10
C CYS A 1048 -2.34 52.05 16.47
N CYS A 1049 -1.39 51.35 15.84
CA CYS A 1049 -1.66 50.08 15.17
C CYS A 1049 -0.60 49.00 15.45
N CYS A 1050 -0.97 47.74 15.19
CA CYS A 1050 -0.05 46.59 15.22
C CYS A 1050 0.72 46.46 13.90
N PHE A 1051 1.86 45.77 13.91
CA PHE A 1051 2.80 45.77 12.79
C PHE A 1051 2.17 45.22 11.50
N ARG A 1052 1.32 44.20 11.62
CA ARG A 1052 0.58 43.58 10.51
C ARG A 1052 -0.45 44.54 9.89
N CYS A 1053 -1.10 45.39 10.69
CA CYS A 1053 -2.02 46.41 10.19
C CYS A 1053 -1.28 47.58 9.54
N PHE A 1054 -0.12 48.00 10.08
CA PHE A 1054 0.73 49.00 9.42
C PHE A 1054 1.15 48.54 8.01
N GLN A 1055 1.59 47.29 7.86
CA GLN A 1055 1.98 46.73 6.55
C GLN A 1055 0.82 46.68 5.54
N ALA A 1056 -0.43 46.68 6.01
CA ALA A 1056 -1.64 46.67 5.19
C ALA A 1056 -2.26 48.06 4.95
N LEU A 1057 -1.64 49.15 5.42
CA LEU A 1057 -2.15 50.50 5.16
C LEU A 1057 -2.01 50.84 3.65
N PRO A 1058 -3.09 51.29 2.97
CA PRO A 1058 -3.06 51.56 1.54
C PRO A 1058 -2.20 52.79 1.17
N THR A 1059 -1.93 53.67 2.14
CA THR A 1059 -1.00 54.81 2.01
C THR A 1059 -0.15 54.95 3.26
N ARG A 1060 1.09 55.41 3.14
CA ARG A 1060 2.02 55.62 4.27
C ARG A 1060 1.76 56.92 5.03
N LEU A 1061 0.52 57.12 5.46
CA LEU A 1061 0.10 58.26 6.29
C LEU A 1061 -0.40 57.75 7.65
N CYS A 1062 -0.09 58.48 8.72
CA CYS A 1062 -0.50 58.13 10.07
C CYS A 1062 -2.04 58.18 10.20
N PRO A 1063 -2.72 57.12 10.68
CA PRO A 1063 -4.18 57.10 10.83
C PRO A 1063 -4.73 58.20 11.76
N ILE A 1064 -3.92 58.69 12.71
CA ILE A 1064 -4.32 59.71 13.69
C ILE A 1064 -4.09 61.13 13.16
N CYS A 1065 -2.84 61.49 12.84
CA CYS A 1065 -2.48 62.87 12.46
C CYS A 1065 -2.36 63.11 10.94
N ARG A 1066 -2.52 62.07 10.11
CA ARG A 1066 -2.40 62.09 8.63
C ARG A 1066 -1.05 62.56 8.05
N GLY A 1067 -0.03 62.78 8.89
CA GLY A 1067 1.34 63.03 8.46
C GLY A 1067 2.04 61.79 7.88
N PRO A 1068 3.12 61.94 7.09
CA PRO A 1068 3.84 60.83 6.48
C PRO A 1068 4.53 59.90 7.49
N ILE A 1069 4.61 58.62 7.14
CA ILE A 1069 5.28 57.57 7.92
C ILE A 1069 6.56 57.14 7.18
N ASP A 1070 7.67 57.76 7.53
CA ASP A 1070 8.96 57.49 6.89
C ASP A 1070 9.64 56.23 7.45
N ARG A 1071 9.39 55.91 8.73
CA ARG A 1071 9.97 54.74 9.41
C ARG A 1071 9.04 54.24 10.52
N VAL A 1072 9.05 52.93 10.76
CA VAL A 1072 8.25 52.28 11.81
C VAL A 1072 9.14 51.39 12.65
N VAL A 1073 8.99 51.47 13.96
CA VAL A 1073 9.81 50.73 14.92
C VAL A 1073 8.89 50.00 15.91
N PRO A 1074 9.16 48.71 16.22
CA PRO A 1074 8.40 48.00 17.26
C PRO A 1074 8.55 48.67 18.63
N LEU A 1075 7.52 48.63 19.48
CA LEU A 1075 7.47 49.35 20.76
C LEU A 1075 8.64 49.03 21.70
N TYR A 1076 9.19 47.82 21.59
CA TYR A 1076 10.32 47.29 22.35
C TYR A 1076 11.71 47.65 21.74
N GLN A 1077 11.75 48.55 20.75
CA GLN A 1077 12.97 49.04 20.09
C GLN A 1077 12.96 50.57 19.83
N ALA A 1078 11.95 51.29 20.33
CA ALA A 1078 11.79 52.73 20.13
C ALA A 1078 12.49 53.55 21.23
#